data_AF-A0A8J3RQF2-F1
#
_entry.id   AF-A0A8J3RQF2-F1
#
_cell.length_a   1.000
_cell.length_b   1.000
_cell.length_c   1.000
_cell.angle_alpha   90.00
_cell.angle_beta   90.00
_cell.angle_gamma   90.00
#
_symmetry.space_group_name_H-M   'P 1'
#
loop_
_entity.id
_entity.type
_entity.pdbx_description
1 polymer ?
#
loop_
_entity_poly.entity_id
_entity_poly.type
_entity_poly.pdbx_seq_one_letter_code
_entity_poly.pdbx_strand_id
1 'polypeptide(L)'
;MGDLFGKFLLFPGKVHVPSFRSGRRYRFGRPAAFVAIGYMLTVLVAAVIALTDDDRFLWRLLFSDYRSGPREDPTGWSVLLPVLAGGAQGWALWQILRGRVAGDRARPRGAVRWLRWALYANLVLHLLFYRFLDYPDAWWVNVCWSLLELALVLLFHRVLTGVSRPLRFTVLAAGTFVMIASIGAQVTGALGLDAAGEMFGHALLDGTSWTLWTVLLIVAQARDGRWGRTTVWAGVASLAMPLLIPSLLLGFHSPGEDSYPALVISIWAVSHIFTPVWLARSAHDLAGPDVGAVPGRRRPAPVRAPLGWWPLPVIAAVLPLLPALVGLDRGVPFWIGPRGVVGEHLSESPAQLWLYADFLVGIGGLALLALVVVVRRTRRLAWVTVCTLLLAAVVGVVTALTTPPDPEYAIGSGGPVVRNISLGYGGPEMYPDWVFASEAGGGSGFLGISPLWHSAAFAVSALILLFRYGWSPARRSPYRTAALAVTVSILPLCLLPAADQSRGPFTSKEECERLRSASGPYGEDVAAAPLGPEPAFVCEVRESTALPGARDAPDLALVAYGRRLCGVYTRDDPAEIARVRSAGDVDVRDLTYTIDEICPSAAAVAKAGSDADEREMREWEEERQRMCDAALRHRPRIRPDSVTVVKEPVWPENGTLEAYEETAGSDPLEGRPYELLERNGLVAAVPGRLVIDVHADAVACVTTETYTRRPPVETRGWHHVVEVGYRSPGGEIVLSDPMGGSTLPDLALRGRSGDYRIRVHHAWLPSGAQRLLIMAYPGRGDDVVIHRKRIAR
;
A
#
# COMPACT_ATOMS: atom_id res chain seq x y z
N MET A 1 -1.80 39.47 2.29
CA MET A 1 -1.94 38.65 1.07
C MET A 1 -2.45 39.41 -0.17
N GLY A 2 -2.95 40.65 -0.05
CA GLY A 2 -3.44 41.43 -1.21
C GLY A 2 -2.38 42.02 -2.16
N ASP A 3 -1.11 42.10 -1.77
CA ASP A 3 -0.05 42.76 -2.56
C ASP A 3 0.79 41.82 -3.44
N LEU A 4 0.62 40.50 -3.29
CA LEU A 4 1.34 39.49 -4.09
C LEU A 4 0.60 39.11 -5.38
N PHE A 5 -0.71 39.37 -5.47
CA PHE A 5 -1.53 39.06 -6.65
C PHE A 5 -1.41 40.09 -7.78
N GLY A 6 -1.02 41.34 -7.48
CA GLY A 6 -0.91 42.41 -8.47
C GLY A 6 0.30 42.29 -9.42
N LYS A 7 1.29 41.47 -9.10
CA LYS A 7 2.56 41.40 -9.87
C LYS A 7 2.67 40.23 -10.85
N PHE A 8 1.75 39.26 -10.84
CA PHE A 8 1.81 38.11 -11.74
C PHE A 8 1.02 38.25 -13.06
N LEU A 9 0.19 39.30 -13.22
CA LEU A 9 -0.68 39.47 -14.40
C LEU A 9 -0.34 40.66 -15.32
N LEU A 10 0.76 41.37 -15.09
CA LEU A 10 1.20 42.44 -15.98
C LEU A 10 2.59 42.13 -16.54
N PHE A 11 2.61 41.41 -17.67
CA PHE A 11 3.74 41.47 -18.61
C PHE A 11 3.58 42.75 -19.46
N PRO A 12 4.41 43.81 -19.29
CA PRO A 12 4.54 44.86 -20.30
C PRO A 12 5.53 44.37 -21.37
N GLY A 13 5.24 43.21 -21.96
CA GLY A 13 5.93 42.72 -23.13
C GLY A 13 4.96 42.82 -24.29
N LYS A 14 5.28 43.60 -25.32
CA LYS A 14 4.60 43.50 -26.62
C LYS A 14 4.60 42.04 -27.02
N VAL A 15 3.48 41.35 -26.82
CA VAL A 15 3.24 40.03 -27.39
C VAL A 15 3.26 40.27 -28.89
N HIS A 16 4.40 39.98 -29.51
CA HIS A 16 4.46 39.73 -30.93
C HIS A 16 3.56 38.51 -31.17
N VAL A 17 2.27 38.77 -31.42
CA VAL A 17 1.38 37.83 -32.06
C VAL A 17 2.10 37.48 -33.37
N PRO A 18 2.63 36.24 -33.52
CA PRO A 18 3.39 35.91 -34.70
C PRO A 18 2.48 36.14 -35.90
N SER A 19 2.88 37.05 -36.78
CA SER A 19 2.10 37.35 -37.97
C SER A 19 1.88 36.04 -38.72
N PHE A 20 0.62 35.61 -38.82
CA PHE A 20 0.15 34.39 -39.49
C PHE A 20 0.33 34.47 -41.03
N ARG A 21 1.40 35.10 -41.54
CA ARG A 21 1.56 35.45 -42.96
C ARG A 21 2.13 34.36 -43.86
N SER A 22 2.39 33.15 -43.36
CA SER A 22 2.60 31.96 -44.21
C SER A 22 1.58 30.86 -43.89
N GLY A 23 0.35 31.25 -43.57
CA GLY A 23 -0.71 30.36 -43.11
C GLY A 23 -1.04 29.27 -44.13
N ARG A 24 -0.59 28.04 -43.86
CA ARG A 24 -1.16 26.84 -44.49
C ARG A 24 -2.66 26.88 -44.26
N ARG A 25 -3.44 27.15 -45.30
CA ARG A 25 -4.90 27.17 -45.22
C ARG A 25 -5.36 25.74 -44.97
N TYR A 26 -6.10 25.51 -43.89
CA TYR A 26 -6.76 24.22 -43.64
C TYR A 26 -8.15 24.23 -44.28
N ARG A 27 -8.58 23.12 -44.89
CA ARG A 27 -9.85 23.08 -45.64
C ARG A 27 -11.06 23.46 -44.78
N PHE A 28 -11.08 22.99 -43.52
CA PHE A 28 -12.14 23.25 -42.57
C PHE A 28 -11.64 24.11 -41.40
N GLY A 29 -10.53 24.83 -41.56
CA GLY A 29 -9.92 25.60 -40.47
C GLY A 29 -10.83 26.68 -39.89
N ARG A 30 -11.59 27.38 -40.75
CA ARG A 30 -12.57 28.40 -40.33
C ARG A 30 -13.79 27.81 -39.61
N PRO A 31 -14.55 26.84 -40.18
CA PRO A 31 -15.68 26.25 -39.47
C PRO A 31 -15.25 25.56 -38.17
N ALA A 32 -14.11 24.88 -38.17
CA ALA A 32 -13.55 24.30 -36.93
C ALA A 32 -13.24 25.35 -35.87
N ALA A 33 -12.72 26.52 -36.27
CA ALA A 33 -12.44 27.61 -35.34
C ALA A 33 -13.74 28.19 -34.76
N PHE A 34 -14.78 28.37 -35.57
CA PHE A 34 -16.09 28.80 -35.06
C PHE A 34 -16.69 27.81 -34.06
N VAL A 35 -16.61 26.51 -34.33
CA VAL A 35 -17.09 25.47 -33.40
C VAL A 35 -16.28 25.50 -32.10
N ALA A 36 -14.95 25.58 -32.18
CA ALA A 36 -14.10 25.65 -30.99
C ALA A 36 -14.34 26.93 -30.17
N ILE A 37 -14.48 28.09 -30.82
CA ILE A 37 -14.80 29.36 -30.14
C ILE A 37 -16.19 29.29 -29.50
N GLY A 38 -17.19 28.75 -30.20
CA GLY A 38 -18.53 28.55 -29.66
C GLY A 38 -18.50 27.67 -28.41
N TYR A 39 -17.80 26.53 -28.47
CA TYR A 39 -17.60 25.65 -27.32
C TYR A 39 -16.91 26.37 -26.14
N MET A 40 -15.84 27.13 -26.41
CA MET A 40 -15.13 27.91 -25.40
C MET A 40 -16.03 28.97 -24.73
N LEU A 41 -16.86 29.66 -25.51
CA LEU A 41 -17.82 30.61 -24.98
C LEU A 41 -18.85 29.90 -24.09
N THR A 42 -19.34 28.72 -24.49
CA THR A 42 -20.25 27.92 -23.66
C THR A 42 -19.60 27.52 -22.33
N VAL A 43 -18.33 27.11 -22.33
CA VAL A 43 -17.58 26.80 -21.10
C VAL A 43 -17.44 28.04 -20.21
N LEU A 44 -17.12 29.21 -20.78
CA LEU A 44 -16.99 30.45 -20.02
C LEU A 44 -18.33 30.89 -19.41
N VAL A 45 -19.44 30.79 -20.16
CA VAL A 45 -20.78 31.08 -19.64
C VAL A 45 -21.15 30.11 -18.52
N ALA A 46 -20.89 28.81 -18.71
CA ALA A 46 -21.12 27.79 -17.68
C ALA A 46 -20.31 28.06 -16.41
N ALA A 47 -19.08 28.54 -16.55
CA ALA A 47 -18.23 28.90 -15.42
C ALA A 47 -18.70 30.15 -14.67
N VAL A 48 -19.20 31.17 -15.39
CA VAL A 48 -19.82 32.34 -14.76
C VAL A 48 -21.07 31.93 -13.96
N ILE A 49 -21.88 31.02 -14.50
CA ILE A 49 -23.05 30.46 -13.78
C ILE A 49 -22.59 29.67 -12.54
N ALA A 50 -21.56 28.84 -12.68
CA ALA A 50 -21.00 28.04 -11.58
C ALA A 50 -20.46 28.89 -10.43
N LEU A 51 -20.00 30.12 -10.70
CA LEU A 51 -19.53 31.06 -9.67
C LEU A 51 -20.67 31.70 -8.87
N THR A 52 -21.92 31.65 -9.35
CA THR A 52 -23.06 32.34 -8.74
C THR A 52 -24.14 31.43 -8.16
N ASP A 53 -24.26 30.20 -8.65
CA ASP A 53 -25.41 29.34 -8.36
C ASP A 53 -25.01 27.86 -8.24
N ASP A 54 -24.94 27.13 -9.36
CA ASP A 54 -24.78 25.68 -9.42
C ASP A 54 -23.73 25.29 -10.48
N ASP A 55 -22.67 24.59 -10.07
CA ASP A 55 -21.58 24.16 -10.94
C ASP A 55 -21.91 22.90 -11.76
N ARG A 56 -23.04 22.22 -11.48
CA ARG A 56 -23.43 20.96 -12.14
C ARG A 56 -23.52 21.09 -13.66
N PHE A 57 -23.89 22.26 -14.18
CA PHE A 57 -23.91 22.49 -15.62
C PHE A 57 -22.50 22.48 -16.23
N LEU A 58 -21.54 23.15 -15.58
CA LEU A 58 -20.14 23.15 -16.02
C LEU A 58 -19.54 21.74 -15.96
N TRP A 59 -19.80 21.01 -14.87
CA TRP A 59 -19.35 19.62 -14.73
C TRP A 59 -19.93 18.71 -15.80
N ARG A 60 -21.25 18.73 -16.04
CA ARG A 60 -21.87 17.93 -17.11
C ARG A 60 -21.33 18.29 -18.50
N LEU A 61 -21.09 19.58 -18.75
CA LEU A 61 -20.56 20.08 -20.02
C LEU A 61 -19.12 19.62 -20.29
N LEU A 62 -18.33 19.31 -19.26
CA LEU A 62 -16.93 18.92 -19.38
C LEU A 62 -16.70 17.43 -19.16
N PHE A 63 -17.52 16.78 -18.33
CA PHE A 63 -17.36 15.42 -17.83
C PHE A 63 -18.74 14.72 -17.83
N SER A 64 -18.97 13.86 -18.81
CA SER A 64 -20.27 13.19 -19.03
C SER A 64 -20.58 12.15 -17.96
N ASP A 65 -19.53 11.48 -17.50
CA ASP A 65 -19.64 10.30 -16.65
C ASP A 65 -19.87 10.70 -15.18
N TYR A 66 -19.55 11.95 -14.83
CA TYR A 66 -19.73 12.51 -13.49
C TYR A 66 -21.09 13.21 -13.33
N ARG A 67 -22.18 12.46 -13.51
CA ARG A 67 -23.55 13.00 -13.39
C ARG A 67 -23.89 13.53 -12.01
N SER A 68 -23.24 13.02 -10.97
CA SER A 68 -23.47 13.40 -9.58
C SER A 68 -22.78 14.70 -9.16
N GLY A 69 -21.77 15.17 -9.91
CA GLY A 69 -20.94 16.32 -9.53
C GLY A 69 -20.24 16.14 -8.16
N PRO A 70 -19.29 17.00 -7.81
CA PRO A 70 -18.94 17.21 -6.41
C PRO A 70 -20.19 17.69 -5.66
N ARG A 71 -20.43 17.19 -4.43
CA ARG A 71 -21.63 17.55 -3.64
C ARG A 71 -21.47 18.86 -2.85
N GLU A 72 -20.31 19.48 -2.90
CA GLU A 72 -19.91 20.56 -1.99
C GLU A 72 -19.82 21.89 -2.72
N ASP A 73 -20.01 22.98 -1.96
CA ASP A 73 -20.08 24.33 -2.50
C ASP A 73 -18.75 24.72 -3.19
N PRO A 74 -18.79 25.16 -4.45
CA PRO A 74 -17.58 25.43 -5.21
C PRO A 74 -16.79 26.60 -4.62
N THR A 75 -15.53 26.36 -4.25
CA THR A 75 -14.57 27.46 -4.02
C THR A 75 -14.23 28.12 -5.37
N GLY A 76 -13.98 29.43 -5.41
CA GLY A 76 -13.72 30.12 -6.69
C GLY A 76 -12.56 29.54 -7.53
N TRP A 77 -11.62 28.83 -6.89
CA TRP A 77 -10.53 28.13 -7.57
C TRP A 77 -10.93 26.78 -8.17
N SER A 78 -11.92 26.09 -7.60
CA SER A 78 -12.41 24.80 -8.12
C SER A 78 -13.06 24.95 -9.50
N VAL A 79 -13.56 26.14 -9.85
CA VAL A 79 -14.13 26.47 -11.18
C VAL A 79 -13.04 26.74 -12.22
N LEU A 80 -11.88 27.27 -11.82
CA LEU A 80 -10.80 27.62 -12.75
C LEU A 80 -10.23 26.40 -13.47
N LEU A 81 -10.07 25.28 -12.76
CA LEU A 81 -9.47 24.06 -13.30
C LEU A 81 -10.34 23.41 -14.40
N PRO A 82 -11.66 23.22 -14.21
CA PRO A 82 -12.58 22.83 -15.27
C PRO A 82 -12.58 23.80 -16.45
N VAL A 83 -12.50 25.12 -16.22
CA VAL A 83 -12.42 26.10 -17.32
C VAL A 83 -11.16 25.90 -18.15
N LEU A 84 -10.00 25.67 -17.52
CA LEU A 84 -8.76 25.35 -18.23
C LEU A 84 -8.87 24.03 -18.99
N ALA A 85 -9.53 23.02 -18.41
CA ALA A 85 -9.81 21.75 -19.07
C ALA A 85 -10.70 21.95 -20.31
N GLY A 86 -11.76 22.76 -20.20
CA GLY A 86 -12.60 23.17 -21.32
C GLY A 86 -11.81 23.95 -22.39
N GLY A 87 -10.88 24.80 -21.96
CA GLY A 87 -9.82 25.40 -22.77
C GLY A 87 -9.12 24.40 -23.69
N ALA A 88 -8.57 23.36 -23.06
CA ALA A 88 -7.86 22.30 -23.74
C ALA A 88 -8.78 21.49 -24.67
N GLN A 89 -10.02 21.18 -24.24
CA GLN A 89 -11.02 20.48 -25.06
C GLN A 89 -11.42 21.31 -26.30
N GLY A 90 -11.62 22.62 -26.17
CA GLY A 90 -11.89 23.52 -27.30
C GLY A 90 -10.73 23.57 -28.30
N TRP A 91 -9.49 23.61 -27.80
CA TRP A 91 -8.30 23.47 -28.65
C TRP A 91 -8.27 22.12 -29.37
N ALA A 92 -8.53 21.03 -28.66
CA ALA A 92 -8.54 19.68 -29.23
C ALA A 92 -9.61 19.55 -30.34
N LEU A 93 -10.81 20.09 -30.10
CA LEU A 93 -11.91 20.13 -31.07
C LEU A 93 -11.49 20.86 -32.35
N TRP A 94 -10.79 21.98 -32.23
CA TRP A 94 -10.23 22.66 -33.40
C TRP A 94 -9.21 21.78 -34.14
N GLN A 95 -8.30 21.09 -33.43
CA GLN A 95 -7.31 20.20 -34.05
C GLN A 95 -7.95 19.04 -34.81
N ILE A 96 -9.05 18.51 -34.27
CA ILE A 96 -9.83 17.41 -34.83
C ILE A 96 -10.63 17.88 -36.06
N LEU A 97 -11.29 19.04 -36.00
CA LEU A 97 -12.22 19.48 -37.05
C LEU A 97 -11.56 20.26 -38.19
N ARG A 98 -10.40 20.89 -37.99
CA ARG A 98 -9.77 21.76 -39.01
C ARG A 98 -9.48 21.05 -40.35
N GLY A 99 -9.42 19.72 -40.34
CA GLY A 99 -9.22 18.92 -41.52
C GLY A 99 -7.78 18.97 -42.06
N ARG A 100 -7.61 18.45 -43.28
CA ARG A 100 -6.33 18.44 -43.98
C ARG A 100 -5.88 19.84 -44.43
N VAL A 101 -4.59 19.98 -44.66
CA VAL A 101 -3.99 21.15 -45.31
C VAL A 101 -4.55 21.27 -46.74
N ALA A 102 -4.96 22.48 -47.14
CA ALA A 102 -5.43 22.76 -48.48
C ALA A 102 -4.26 22.67 -49.48
N GLY A 103 -4.46 21.91 -50.55
CA GLY A 103 -3.47 21.63 -51.59
C GLY A 103 -3.98 20.53 -52.52
N ASP A 104 -3.25 20.34 -53.63
CA ASP A 104 -3.61 19.37 -54.66
C ASP A 104 -3.75 17.96 -54.08
N ARG A 105 -4.77 17.25 -54.56
CA ARG A 105 -5.09 15.91 -54.09
C ARG A 105 -4.10 14.91 -54.70
N ALA A 106 -3.13 14.47 -53.92
CA ALA A 106 -2.50 13.19 -54.19
C ALA A 106 -3.60 12.10 -54.11
N ARG A 107 -3.80 11.32 -55.19
CA ARG A 107 -4.70 10.15 -55.15
C ARG A 107 -4.11 9.14 -54.15
N PRO A 108 -4.73 8.89 -52.99
CA PRO A 108 -4.15 8.02 -51.99
C PRO A 108 -4.08 6.59 -52.52
N ARG A 109 -2.95 5.91 -52.32
CA ARG A 109 -2.85 4.46 -52.52
C ARG A 109 -3.80 3.74 -51.55
N GLY A 110 -4.31 2.57 -51.92
CA GLY A 110 -5.37 1.86 -51.19
C GLY A 110 -5.14 1.71 -49.68
N ALA A 111 -3.95 1.29 -49.25
CA ALA A 111 -3.63 1.11 -47.83
C ALA A 111 -3.66 2.42 -47.01
N VAL A 112 -3.23 3.54 -47.60
CA VAL A 112 -3.27 4.86 -46.95
C VAL A 112 -4.72 5.31 -46.76
N ARG A 113 -5.58 5.05 -47.75
CA ARG A 113 -7.02 5.34 -47.66
C ARG A 113 -7.66 4.54 -46.52
N TRP A 114 -7.38 3.25 -46.43
CA TRP A 114 -7.91 2.39 -45.37
C TRP A 114 -7.40 2.79 -43.98
N LEU A 115 -6.09 3.07 -43.83
CA LEU A 115 -5.53 3.54 -42.56
C LEU A 115 -6.22 4.83 -42.11
N ARG A 116 -6.45 5.76 -43.02
CA ARG A 116 -7.14 7.02 -42.73
C ARG A 116 -8.58 6.79 -42.26
N TRP A 117 -9.32 5.90 -42.92
CA TRP A 117 -10.67 5.54 -42.48
C TRP A 117 -10.67 4.89 -41.10
N ALA A 118 -9.76 3.94 -40.86
CA ALA A 118 -9.63 3.30 -39.56
C ALA A 118 -9.27 4.30 -38.44
N LEU A 119 -8.40 5.28 -38.71
CA LEU A 119 -8.07 6.34 -37.75
C LEU A 119 -9.28 7.24 -37.43
N TYR A 120 -10.10 7.59 -38.42
CA TYR A 120 -11.32 8.35 -38.17
C TYR A 120 -12.40 7.52 -37.48
N ALA A 121 -12.55 6.24 -37.83
CA ALA A 121 -13.45 5.33 -37.13
C ALA A 121 -13.06 5.23 -35.65
N ASN A 122 -11.76 5.03 -35.37
CA ASN A 122 -11.25 4.95 -34.00
C ASN A 122 -11.46 6.27 -33.25
N LEU A 123 -11.22 7.41 -33.91
CA LEU A 123 -11.51 8.73 -33.36
C LEU A 123 -13.00 8.91 -33.00
N VAL A 124 -13.91 8.53 -33.91
CA VAL A 124 -15.35 8.63 -33.67
C VAL A 124 -15.78 7.75 -32.52
N LEU A 125 -15.28 6.51 -32.47
CA LEU A 125 -15.59 5.61 -31.36
C LEU A 125 -15.03 6.16 -30.04
N HIS A 126 -13.81 6.71 -29.99
CA HIS A 126 -13.28 7.40 -28.80
C HIS A 126 -14.21 8.52 -28.35
N LEU A 127 -14.68 9.35 -29.29
CA LEU A 127 -15.55 10.46 -28.96
C LEU A 127 -16.98 10.02 -28.58
N LEU A 128 -17.49 8.90 -29.09
CA LEU A 128 -18.83 8.41 -28.76
C LEU A 128 -18.85 7.64 -27.44
N PHE A 129 -17.94 6.68 -27.27
CA PHE A 129 -17.90 5.81 -26.09
C PHE A 129 -17.51 6.56 -24.82
N TYR A 130 -16.42 7.35 -24.84
CA TYR A 130 -15.96 8.07 -23.65
C TYR A 130 -16.75 9.35 -23.33
N ARG A 131 -17.66 9.82 -24.21
CA ARG A 131 -18.33 11.12 -24.00
C ARG A 131 -19.84 11.05 -23.94
N PHE A 132 -20.47 10.16 -24.70
CA PHE A 132 -21.92 10.24 -24.90
C PHE A 132 -22.67 9.03 -24.42
N LEU A 133 -22.07 7.86 -24.55
CA LEU A 133 -22.84 6.63 -24.53
C LEU A 133 -22.91 5.96 -23.16
N ASP A 134 -22.01 6.27 -22.21
CA ASP A 134 -22.02 5.71 -20.83
C ASP A 134 -22.50 4.26 -20.81
N TYR A 135 -21.98 3.49 -21.79
CA TYR A 135 -22.57 2.22 -22.14
C TYR A 135 -22.08 1.24 -21.08
N PRO A 136 -22.95 0.39 -20.51
CA PRO A 136 -22.50 -0.67 -19.63
C PRO A 136 -21.40 -1.46 -20.35
N ASP A 137 -20.32 -1.79 -19.64
CA ASP A 137 -19.08 -2.44 -20.10
C ASP A 137 -19.33 -3.79 -20.81
N ALA A 138 -19.99 -3.73 -21.96
CA ALA A 138 -20.40 -4.88 -22.71
C ALA A 138 -19.17 -5.38 -23.45
N TRP A 139 -18.63 -6.52 -23.01
CA TRP A 139 -17.39 -7.11 -23.52
C TRP A 139 -17.29 -7.14 -25.06
N TRP A 140 -18.40 -7.34 -25.77
CA TRP A 140 -18.42 -7.37 -27.24
C TRP A 140 -18.06 -6.03 -27.88
N VAL A 141 -18.37 -4.90 -27.24
CA VAL A 141 -17.96 -3.56 -27.68
C VAL A 141 -16.44 -3.45 -27.64
N ASN A 142 -15.84 -3.86 -26.53
CA ASN A 142 -14.40 -3.84 -26.33
C ASN A 142 -13.71 -4.78 -27.34
N VAL A 143 -14.32 -5.93 -27.67
CA VAL A 143 -13.78 -6.84 -28.68
C VAL A 143 -13.81 -6.19 -30.06
N CYS A 144 -14.94 -5.57 -30.45
CA CYS A 144 -15.04 -4.84 -31.71
C CYS A 144 -14.00 -3.71 -31.79
N TRP A 145 -13.75 -3.03 -30.68
CA TRP A 145 -12.73 -2.00 -30.57
C TRP A 145 -11.31 -2.56 -30.77
N SER A 146 -10.94 -3.62 -30.05
CA SER A 146 -9.62 -4.25 -30.20
C SER A 146 -9.40 -4.81 -31.61
N LEU A 147 -10.47 -5.26 -32.29
CA LEU A 147 -10.40 -5.65 -33.71
C LEU A 147 -10.10 -4.47 -34.64
N LEU A 148 -10.68 -3.29 -34.37
CA LEU A 148 -10.36 -2.06 -35.11
C LEU A 148 -8.90 -1.63 -34.87
N GLU A 149 -8.43 -1.71 -33.63
CA GLU A 149 -7.04 -1.39 -33.29
C GLU A 149 -6.05 -2.40 -33.91
N LEU A 150 -6.40 -3.68 -33.94
CA LEU A 150 -5.64 -4.69 -34.70
C LEU A 150 -5.58 -4.34 -36.19
N ALA A 151 -6.70 -3.89 -36.78
CA ALA A 151 -6.69 -3.41 -38.16
C ALA A 151 -5.78 -2.18 -38.34
N LEU A 152 -5.74 -1.25 -37.37
CA LEU A 152 -4.80 -0.13 -37.38
C LEU A 152 -3.34 -0.61 -37.35
N VAL A 153 -2.99 -1.57 -36.49
CA VAL A 153 -1.64 -2.17 -36.42
C VAL A 153 -1.22 -2.70 -37.79
N LEU A 154 -2.08 -3.50 -38.43
CA LEU A 154 -1.82 -4.10 -39.74
C LEU A 154 -1.67 -3.03 -40.84
N LEU A 155 -2.51 -1.99 -40.81
CA LEU A 155 -2.49 -0.90 -41.79
C LEU A 155 -1.27 0.01 -41.60
N PHE A 156 -0.86 0.30 -40.36
CA PHE A 156 0.38 1.03 -40.08
C PHE A 156 1.60 0.28 -40.61
N HIS A 157 1.69 -1.03 -40.40
CA HIS A 157 2.77 -1.84 -40.98
C HIS A 157 2.86 -1.68 -42.51
N ARG A 158 1.72 -1.64 -43.21
CA ARG A 158 1.68 -1.46 -44.67
C ARG A 158 2.06 -0.05 -45.11
N VAL A 159 1.75 0.98 -44.33
CA VAL A 159 1.97 2.39 -44.70
C VAL A 159 3.36 2.89 -44.31
N LEU A 160 3.99 2.35 -43.25
CA LEU A 160 5.31 2.72 -42.74
C LEU A 160 6.47 2.22 -43.63
N THR A 161 6.47 2.62 -44.90
CA THR A 161 7.45 2.19 -45.90
C THR A 161 8.80 2.91 -45.81
N GLY A 162 8.85 4.08 -45.17
CA GLY A 162 10.07 4.89 -44.99
C GLY A 162 10.91 4.47 -43.78
N VAL A 163 10.49 3.43 -43.05
CA VAL A 163 11.15 2.94 -41.84
C VAL A 163 11.96 1.67 -42.14
N SER A 164 12.99 1.39 -41.34
CA SER A 164 13.74 0.13 -41.46
C SER A 164 12.82 -1.08 -41.27
N ARG A 165 13.01 -2.13 -42.10
CA ARG A 165 12.29 -3.40 -41.99
C ARG A 165 12.20 -3.94 -40.55
N PRO A 166 13.29 -4.04 -39.78
CA PRO A 166 13.21 -4.57 -38.41
C PRO A 166 12.25 -3.77 -37.53
N LEU A 167 12.39 -2.44 -37.46
CA LEU A 167 11.49 -1.62 -36.64
C LEU A 167 10.02 -1.76 -37.09
N ARG A 168 9.77 -1.85 -38.40
CA ARG A 168 8.42 -2.05 -38.95
C ARG A 168 7.81 -3.40 -38.55
N PHE A 169 8.62 -4.46 -38.48
CA PHE A 169 8.17 -5.78 -37.99
C PHE A 169 8.04 -5.81 -36.48
N THR A 170 8.91 -5.14 -35.72
CA THR A 170 8.79 -5.02 -34.26
C THR A 170 7.50 -4.29 -33.86
N VAL A 171 7.17 -3.18 -34.53
CA VAL A 171 5.90 -2.46 -34.31
C VAL A 171 4.70 -3.35 -34.61
N LEU A 172 4.76 -4.14 -35.68
CA LEU A 172 3.69 -5.09 -36.03
C LEU A 172 3.56 -6.19 -34.97
N ALA A 173 4.65 -6.85 -34.60
CA ALA A 173 4.64 -7.95 -33.65
C ALA A 173 4.14 -7.51 -32.27
N ALA A 174 4.67 -6.40 -31.74
CA ALA A 174 4.23 -5.84 -30.47
C ALA A 174 2.74 -5.46 -30.50
N GLY A 175 2.29 -4.79 -31.56
CA GLY A 175 0.89 -4.38 -31.68
C GLY A 175 -0.06 -5.55 -31.78
N THR A 176 0.26 -6.53 -32.62
CA THR A 176 -0.56 -7.74 -32.78
C THR A 176 -0.63 -8.53 -31.48
N PHE A 177 0.48 -8.66 -30.75
CA PHE A 177 0.51 -9.31 -29.45
C PHE A 177 -0.44 -8.62 -28.45
N VAL A 178 -0.33 -7.30 -28.29
CA VAL A 178 -1.18 -6.53 -27.36
C VAL A 178 -2.67 -6.68 -27.72
N MET A 179 -3.00 -6.62 -29.01
CA MET A 179 -4.39 -6.74 -29.45
C MET A 179 -4.96 -8.15 -29.28
N ILE A 180 -4.17 -9.19 -29.56
CA ILE A 180 -4.58 -10.58 -29.34
C ILE A 180 -4.77 -10.85 -27.85
N ALA A 181 -3.84 -10.39 -27.00
CA ALA A 181 -3.96 -10.54 -25.55
C ALA A 181 -5.19 -9.80 -25.01
N SER A 182 -5.46 -8.58 -25.48
CA SER A 182 -6.65 -7.81 -25.09
C SER A 182 -7.96 -8.50 -25.52
N ILE A 183 -8.05 -8.99 -26.75
CA ILE A 183 -9.22 -9.77 -27.21
C ILE A 183 -9.37 -11.06 -26.38
N GLY A 184 -8.25 -11.75 -26.12
CA GLY A 184 -8.21 -12.96 -25.30
C GLY A 184 -8.76 -12.73 -23.90
N ALA A 185 -8.27 -11.70 -23.20
CA ALA A 185 -8.72 -11.32 -21.86
C ALA A 185 -10.22 -11.03 -21.82
N GLN A 186 -10.72 -10.26 -22.79
CA GLN A 186 -12.14 -9.89 -22.83
C GLN A 186 -13.05 -11.08 -23.13
N VAL A 187 -12.67 -11.93 -24.09
CA VAL A 187 -13.46 -13.12 -24.47
C VAL A 187 -13.44 -14.16 -23.35
N THR A 188 -12.30 -14.41 -22.73
CA THR A 188 -12.19 -15.36 -21.61
C THR A 188 -12.96 -14.88 -20.39
N GLY A 189 -12.87 -13.59 -20.04
CA GLY A 189 -13.69 -12.99 -18.98
C GLY A 189 -15.19 -13.09 -19.27
N ALA A 190 -15.61 -12.85 -20.52
CA ALA A 190 -17.01 -13.00 -20.92
C ALA A 190 -17.53 -14.44 -20.86
N LEU A 191 -16.63 -15.43 -21.02
CA LEU A 191 -16.94 -16.85 -20.94
C LEU A 191 -16.78 -17.44 -19.54
N GLY A 192 -16.36 -16.65 -18.54
CA GLY A 192 -16.08 -17.12 -17.17
C GLY A 192 -14.86 -18.03 -17.07
N LEU A 193 -13.86 -17.84 -17.94
CA LEU A 193 -12.61 -18.61 -17.96
C LEU A 193 -11.49 -17.84 -17.22
N ASP A 194 -11.65 -17.66 -15.92
CA ASP A 194 -10.84 -16.72 -15.12
C ASP A 194 -9.34 -16.97 -15.23
N ALA A 195 -8.89 -18.23 -15.12
CA ALA A 195 -7.47 -18.57 -15.23
C ALA A 195 -6.85 -18.18 -16.58
N ALA A 196 -7.60 -18.32 -17.67
CA ALA A 196 -7.14 -17.88 -18.99
C ALA A 196 -7.17 -16.35 -19.11
N GLY A 197 -8.18 -15.71 -18.52
CA GLY A 197 -8.29 -14.26 -18.41
C GLY A 197 -7.10 -13.64 -17.69
N GLU A 198 -6.68 -14.21 -16.56
CA GLU A 198 -5.50 -13.79 -15.81
C GLU A 198 -4.22 -13.92 -16.64
N MET A 199 -4.02 -15.05 -17.34
CA MET A 199 -2.86 -15.21 -18.22
C MET A 199 -2.78 -14.11 -19.29
N PHE A 200 -3.92 -13.77 -19.91
CA PHE A 200 -3.96 -12.69 -20.89
C PHE A 200 -3.80 -11.30 -20.24
N GLY A 201 -4.34 -11.11 -19.04
CA GLY A 201 -4.14 -9.91 -18.23
C GLY A 201 -2.66 -9.68 -17.90
N HIS A 202 -1.97 -10.71 -17.39
CA HIS A 202 -0.54 -10.66 -17.14
C HIS A 202 0.29 -10.47 -18.42
N ALA A 203 -0.13 -11.07 -19.54
CA ALA A 203 0.52 -10.85 -20.83
C ALA A 203 0.45 -9.39 -21.29
N LEU A 204 -0.59 -8.64 -20.87
CA LEU A 204 -0.69 -7.20 -21.13
C LEU A 204 0.23 -6.36 -20.24
N LEU A 205 0.80 -6.95 -19.18
CA LEU A 205 1.73 -6.32 -18.24
C LEU A 205 1.18 -4.97 -17.74
N ASP A 206 -0.07 -4.96 -17.27
CA ASP A 206 -0.78 -3.77 -16.77
C ASP A 206 -0.78 -2.58 -17.74
N GLY A 207 -0.82 -2.85 -19.05
CA GLY A 207 -0.85 -1.82 -20.10
C GLY A 207 0.53 -1.27 -20.50
N THR A 208 1.62 -1.74 -19.89
CA THR A 208 2.99 -1.38 -20.32
C THR A 208 3.26 -1.87 -21.75
N SER A 209 2.69 -3.02 -22.13
CA SER A 209 2.80 -3.57 -23.49
C SER A 209 2.17 -2.64 -24.56
N TRP A 210 1.00 -2.05 -24.27
CA TRP A 210 0.36 -1.04 -25.11
C TRP A 210 1.19 0.25 -25.22
N THR A 211 1.76 0.69 -24.10
CA THR A 211 2.66 1.85 -24.05
C THR A 211 3.90 1.61 -24.91
N LEU A 212 4.53 0.46 -24.77
CA LEU A 212 5.69 0.04 -25.58
C LEU A 212 5.36 0.06 -27.07
N TRP A 213 4.25 -0.55 -27.47
CA TRP A 213 3.81 -0.55 -28.87
C TRP A 213 3.61 0.88 -29.39
N THR A 214 2.93 1.74 -28.63
CA THR A 214 2.66 3.12 -29.03
C THR A 214 3.96 3.94 -29.16
N VAL A 215 4.93 3.76 -28.26
CA VAL A 215 6.27 4.37 -28.35
C VAL A 215 6.95 3.95 -29.66
N LEU A 216 6.98 2.65 -29.95
CA LEU A 216 7.58 2.13 -31.18
C LEU A 216 6.89 2.71 -32.43
N LEU A 217 5.56 2.81 -32.40
CA LEU A 217 4.78 3.40 -33.48
C LEU A 217 5.10 4.89 -33.69
N ILE A 218 5.18 5.69 -32.63
CA ILE A 218 5.54 7.11 -32.71
C ILE A 218 6.97 7.29 -33.25
N VAL A 219 7.91 6.45 -32.81
CA VAL A 219 9.28 6.43 -33.35
C VAL A 219 9.29 6.09 -34.84
N ALA A 220 8.46 5.13 -35.26
CA ALA A 220 8.30 4.78 -36.66
C ALA A 220 7.69 5.94 -37.47
N GLN A 221 6.62 6.58 -36.98
CA GLN A 221 6.00 7.76 -37.60
C GLN A 221 7.00 8.92 -37.77
N ALA A 222 7.81 9.18 -36.74
CA ALA A 222 8.84 10.22 -36.76
C ALA A 222 9.95 9.95 -37.79
N ARG A 223 10.25 8.67 -38.07
CA ARG A 223 11.26 8.25 -39.05
C ARG A 223 10.73 8.18 -40.47
N ASP A 224 9.46 7.82 -40.66
CA ASP A 224 8.84 7.68 -41.98
C ASP A 224 8.74 9.03 -42.72
N GLY A 225 8.58 10.13 -41.98
CA GLY A 225 8.58 11.49 -42.52
C GLY A 225 7.25 11.95 -43.13
N ARG A 226 6.27 11.05 -43.29
CA ARG A 226 4.89 11.42 -43.68
C ARG A 226 4.14 12.18 -42.59
N TRP A 227 4.43 11.88 -41.31
CA TRP A 227 3.79 12.53 -40.18
C TRP A 227 4.52 13.82 -39.79
N GLY A 228 3.77 14.89 -39.58
CA GLY A 228 4.31 16.15 -39.12
C GLY A 228 4.86 16.04 -37.69
N ARG A 229 5.88 16.85 -37.38
CA ARG A 229 6.47 16.92 -36.02
C ARG A 229 5.43 17.17 -34.93
N THR A 230 4.41 17.96 -35.23
CA THR A 230 3.31 18.25 -34.29
C THR A 230 2.40 17.06 -34.04
N THR A 231 2.22 16.18 -35.03
CA THR A 231 1.45 14.95 -34.88
C THR A 231 2.23 13.94 -34.04
N VAL A 232 3.53 13.79 -34.29
CA VAL A 232 4.42 12.98 -33.45
C VAL A 232 4.40 13.47 -32.00
N TRP A 233 4.50 14.79 -31.77
CA TRP A 233 4.43 15.34 -30.41
C TRP A 233 3.07 15.14 -29.73
N ALA A 234 1.96 15.18 -30.49
CA ALA A 234 0.65 14.86 -29.93
C ALA A 234 0.59 13.41 -29.45
N GLY A 235 1.19 12.47 -30.19
CA GLY A 235 1.33 11.08 -29.76
C GLY A 235 2.27 10.92 -28.55
N VAL A 236 3.36 11.68 -28.49
CA VAL A 236 4.23 11.68 -27.29
C VAL A 236 3.46 12.20 -26.07
N ALA A 237 2.68 13.28 -26.25
CA ALA A 237 1.87 13.84 -25.18
C ALA A 237 0.80 12.86 -24.70
N SER A 238 0.16 12.10 -25.60
CA SER A 238 -0.83 11.09 -25.20
C SER A 238 -0.23 9.94 -24.39
N LEU A 239 1.07 9.65 -24.54
CA LEU A 239 1.76 8.67 -23.69
C LEU A 239 2.29 9.27 -22.39
N ALA A 240 2.84 10.48 -22.45
CA ALA A 240 3.44 11.12 -21.28
C ALA A 240 2.38 11.53 -20.26
N MET A 241 1.21 12.00 -20.70
CA MET A 241 0.21 12.53 -19.78
C MET A 241 -0.28 11.48 -18.77
N PRO A 242 -0.74 10.28 -19.15
CA PRO A 242 -1.16 9.26 -18.18
C PRO A 242 -0.10 8.93 -17.12
N LEU A 243 1.19 8.99 -17.48
CA LEU A 243 2.30 8.77 -16.54
C LEU A 243 2.53 9.96 -15.61
N LEU A 244 2.27 11.18 -16.09
CA LEU A 244 2.40 12.42 -15.32
C LEU A 244 1.17 12.71 -14.46
N ILE A 245 0.00 12.11 -14.73
CA ILE A 245 -1.21 12.36 -13.96
C ILE A 245 -1.04 11.92 -12.50
N PRO A 246 -0.73 10.64 -12.17
CA PRO A 246 -0.57 10.23 -10.77
C PRO A 246 0.43 11.13 -10.03
N SER A 247 1.49 11.52 -10.73
CA SER A 247 2.49 12.46 -10.26
C SER A 247 1.86 13.81 -9.89
N LEU A 248 1.15 14.45 -10.82
CA LEU A 248 0.48 15.72 -10.56
C LEU A 248 -0.55 15.58 -9.43
N LEU A 249 -1.34 14.50 -9.39
CA LEU A 249 -2.37 14.30 -8.37
C LEU A 249 -1.78 14.19 -6.96
N LEU A 250 -0.69 13.43 -6.80
CA LEU A 250 0.01 13.31 -5.51
C LEU A 250 0.58 14.66 -5.05
N GLY A 251 1.00 15.52 -5.98
CA GLY A 251 1.57 16.82 -5.67
C GLY A 251 0.58 17.83 -5.09
N PHE A 252 -0.72 17.65 -5.37
CA PHE A 252 -1.81 18.53 -4.94
C PHE A 252 -2.69 17.92 -3.83
N HIS A 253 -2.30 16.78 -3.27
CA HIS A 253 -2.97 16.22 -2.10
C HIS A 253 -2.56 17.02 -0.85
N SER A 254 -3.11 18.23 -0.70
CA SER A 254 -3.03 18.94 0.57
C SER A 254 -4.07 18.30 1.52
N PRO A 255 -3.64 17.71 2.65
CA PRO A 255 -4.57 17.09 3.59
C PRO A 255 -5.49 18.18 4.16
N GLY A 256 -6.77 18.12 3.80
CA GLY A 256 -7.82 19.04 4.25
C GLY A 256 -8.42 19.94 3.16
N GLU A 257 -8.06 19.79 1.88
CA GLU A 257 -8.64 20.61 0.80
C GLU A 257 -9.61 19.80 -0.08
N ASP A 258 -10.91 20.10 0.04
CA ASP A 258 -12.03 19.46 -0.67
C ASP A 258 -11.99 19.59 -2.21
N SER A 259 -10.97 20.28 -2.75
CA SER A 259 -10.78 20.54 -4.18
C SER A 259 -10.07 19.40 -4.93
N TYR A 260 -9.63 18.36 -4.23
CA TYR A 260 -8.88 17.24 -4.82
C TYR A 260 -9.62 16.51 -5.96
N PRO A 261 -10.91 16.12 -5.82
CA PRO A 261 -11.62 15.42 -6.89
C PRO A 261 -11.73 16.27 -8.16
N ALA A 262 -11.97 17.57 -8.00
CA ALA A 262 -12.14 18.48 -9.12
C ALA A 262 -10.86 18.63 -9.97
N LEU A 263 -9.72 18.71 -9.30
CA LEU A 263 -8.40 18.73 -9.93
C LEU A 263 -8.10 17.41 -10.63
N VAL A 264 -8.35 16.28 -9.96
CA VAL A 264 -8.13 14.92 -10.51
C VAL A 264 -8.87 14.75 -11.83
N ILE A 265 -10.17 15.05 -11.81
CA ILE A 265 -11.06 14.90 -12.95
C ILE A 265 -10.65 15.87 -14.07
N SER A 266 -10.27 17.10 -13.75
CA SER A 266 -9.82 18.10 -14.74
C SER A 266 -8.53 17.67 -15.44
N ILE A 267 -7.53 17.22 -14.68
CA ILE A 267 -6.26 16.73 -15.21
C ILE A 267 -6.48 15.50 -16.10
N TRP A 268 -7.31 14.57 -15.63
CA TRP A 268 -7.63 13.35 -16.37
C TRP A 268 -8.34 13.67 -17.68
N ALA A 269 -9.32 14.57 -17.68
CA ALA A 269 -9.98 15.01 -18.92
C ALA A 269 -9.02 15.68 -19.90
N VAL A 270 -8.07 16.49 -19.42
CA VAL A 270 -7.05 17.09 -20.28
C VAL A 270 -6.13 16.03 -20.89
N SER A 271 -5.75 15.00 -20.14
CA SER A 271 -4.89 13.94 -20.70
C SER A 271 -5.56 13.16 -21.84
N HIS A 272 -6.86 12.93 -21.73
CA HIS A 272 -7.61 12.12 -22.69
C HIS A 272 -7.81 12.79 -24.04
N ILE A 273 -7.61 14.12 -24.15
CA ILE A 273 -7.75 14.81 -25.43
C ILE A 273 -6.63 14.50 -26.41
N PHE A 274 -5.44 14.11 -25.91
CA PHE A 274 -4.25 13.99 -26.76
C PHE A 274 -4.34 12.80 -27.71
N THR A 275 -4.96 11.68 -27.30
CA THR A 275 -5.15 10.50 -28.16
C THR A 275 -6.07 10.82 -29.36
N PRO A 276 -7.30 11.37 -29.20
CA PRO A 276 -8.13 11.86 -30.29
C PRO A 276 -7.42 12.86 -31.21
N VAL A 277 -6.68 13.81 -30.63
CA VAL A 277 -5.90 14.78 -31.41
C VAL A 277 -4.83 14.09 -32.24
N TRP A 278 -4.09 13.14 -31.67
CA TRP A 278 -3.08 12.37 -32.39
C TRP A 278 -3.70 11.52 -33.52
N LEU A 279 -4.82 10.85 -33.29
CA LEU A 279 -5.55 10.07 -34.30
C LEU A 279 -6.02 10.95 -35.46
N ALA A 280 -6.70 12.06 -35.15
CA ALA A 280 -7.22 13.00 -36.14
C ALA A 280 -6.09 13.61 -36.98
N ARG A 281 -5.01 14.05 -36.32
CA ARG A 281 -3.85 14.62 -37.02
C ARG A 281 -3.11 13.60 -37.86
N SER A 282 -2.96 12.36 -37.38
CA SER A 282 -2.38 11.27 -38.17
C SER A 282 -3.20 11.04 -39.44
N ALA A 283 -4.53 11.06 -39.34
CA ALA A 283 -5.41 10.96 -40.49
C ALA A 283 -5.31 12.18 -41.44
N HIS A 284 -5.10 13.39 -40.90
CA HIS A 284 -4.90 14.61 -41.68
C HIS A 284 -3.58 14.64 -42.44
N ASP A 285 -2.49 14.23 -41.79
CA ASP A 285 -1.16 14.21 -42.39
C ASP A 285 -1.08 13.20 -43.53
N LEU A 286 -1.72 12.03 -43.37
CA LEU A 286 -1.87 11.03 -44.44
C LEU A 286 -2.68 11.52 -45.66
N ALA A 287 -3.45 12.60 -45.50
CA ALA A 287 -4.22 13.23 -46.56
C ALA A 287 -3.52 14.46 -47.18
N GLY A 288 -2.36 14.84 -46.64
CA GLY A 288 -1.53 15.91 -47.16
C GLY A 288 -0.82 15.49 -48.46
N PRO A 289 -0.32 16.47 -49.25
CA PRO A 289 0.54 16.17 -50.39
C PRO A 289 1.78 15.40 -49.90
N ASP A 290 2.20 14.36 -50.62
CA ASP A 290 3.38 13.55 -50.30
C ASP A 290 4.61 14.47 -50.19
N VAL A 291 5.00 14.82 -48.95
CA VAL A 291 6.15 15.68 -48.67
C VAL A 291 7.46 15.05 -49.17
N GLY A 292 7.44 13.74 -49.44
CA GLY A 292 8.56 12.96 -49.98
C GLY A 292 8.89 13.21 -51.45
N ALA A 293 8.07 13.95 -52.22
CA ALA A 293 8.40 14.28 -53.61
C ALA A 293 9.23 15.57 -53.77
N VAL A 294 9.42 16.36 -52.71
CA VAL A 294 10.42 17.42 -52.74
C VAL A 294 11.77 16.72 -52.58
N PRO A 295 12.69 16.81 -53.57
CA PRO A 295 14.06 16.30 -53.42
C PRO A 295 14.62 16.97 -52.18
N GLY A 296 14.70 16.20 -51.09
CA GLY A 296 15.06 16.75 -49.79
C GLY A 296 16.39 17.43 -49.98
N ARG A 297 16.45 18.74 -49.71
CA ARG A 297 17.71 19.45 -49.43
C ARG A 297 18.47 18.50 -48.53
N ARG A 298 19.51 17.85 -49.08
CA ARG A 298 20.42 17.00 -48.33
C ARG A 298 20.98 17.90 -47.24
N ARG A 299 20.34 17.90 -46.08
CA ARG A 299 20.95 18.44 -44.87
C ARG A 299 22.28 17.69 -44.79
N PRO A 300 23.43 18.38 -44.80
CA PRO A 300 24.72 17.72 -44.73
C PRO A 300 24.62 16.71 -43.60
N ALA A 301 24.77 15.43 -43.96
CA ALA A 301 24.58 14.36 -43.01
C ALA A 301 25.51 14.68 -41.84
N PRO A 302 25.00 14.86 -40.61
CA PRO A 302 25.88 15.03 -39.47
C PRO A 302 26.81 13.83 -39.49
N VAL A 303 28.13 14.09 -39.55
CA VAL A 303 29.17 13.07 -39.64
C VAL A 303 28.93 12.10 -38.49
N ARG A 304 28.30 10.95 -38.79
CA ARG A 304 27.99 9.93 -37.80
C ARG A 304 29.30 9.22 -37.53
N ALA A 305 29.70 9.16 -36.26
CA ALA A 305 30.84 8.36 -35.86
C ALA A 305 30.66 6.91 -36.36
N PRO A 306 31.73 6.29 -36.92
CA PRO A 306 31.67 4.94 -37.45
C PRO A 306 31.21 3.95 -36.38
N LEU A 307 30.49 2.91 -36.82
CA LEU A 307 30.02 1.80 -36.00
C LEU A 307 31.20 0.90 -35.59
N GLY A 308 32.03 1.37 -34.66
CA GLY A 308 32.99 0.49 -33.98
C GLY A 308 32.23 -0.51 -33.09
N TRP A 309 32.69 -1.77 -33.06
CA TRP A 309 32.21 -2.90 -32.24
C TRP A 309 30.88 -2.69 -31.48
N TRP A 310 29.82 -3.35 -31.94
CA TRP A 310 28.46 -3.23 -31.41
C TRP A 310 28.18 -3.62 -29.94
N PRO A 311 28.98 -4.44 -29.21
CA PRO A 311 28.55 -4.85 -27.88
C PRO A 311 28.59 -3.70 -26.86
N LEU A 312 29.61 -2.84 -26.88
CA LEU A 312 29.79 -1.81 -25.85
C LEU A 312 28.63 -0.78 -25.78
N PRO A 313 28.12 -0.23 -26.89
CA PRO A 313 26.96 0.66 -26.85
C PRO A 313 25.69 0.00 -26.31
N VAL A 314 25.49 -1.30 -26.61
CA VAL A 314 24.35 -2.06 -26.10
C VAL A 314 24.51 -2.29 -24.59
N ILE A 315 25.69 -2.70 -24.15
CA ILE A 315 26.03 -2.87 -22.73
C ILE A 315 25.77 -1.57 -21.94
N ALA A 316 26.15 -0.41 -22.47
CA ALA A 316 25.89 0.87 -21.83
C ALA A 316 24.38 1.17 -21.65
N ALA A 317 23.53 0.74 -22.57
CA ALA A 317 22.08 0.92 -22.44
C ALA A 317 21.44 -0.12 -21.51
N VAL A 318 21.96 -1.36 -21.49
CA VAL A 318 21.41 -2.46 -20.70
C VAL A 318 21.79 -2.36 -19.22
N LEU A 319 23.00 -1.91 -18.88
CA LEU A 319 23.48 -1.85 -17.48
C LEU A 319 22.53 -1.09 -16.54
N PRO A 320 22.09 0.15 -16.85
CA PRO A 320 21.13 0.89 -16.02
C PRO A 320 19.75 0.23 -15.91
N LEU A 321 19.41 -0.68 -16.83
CA LEU A 321 18.12 -1.36 -16.89
C LEU A 321 18.08 -2.60 -15.97
N LEU A 322 19.21 -3.27 -15.75
CA LEU A 322 19.27 -4.49 -14.93
C LEU A 322 18.75 -4.28 -13.49
N PRO A 323 19.24 -3.30 -12.72
CA PRO A 323 18.78 -3.12 -11.35
C PRO A 323 17.32 -2.61 -11.29
N ALA A 324 16.92 -1.80 -12.28
CA ALA A 324 15.53 -1.35 -12.45
C ALA A 324 14.56 -2.52 -12.72
N LEU A 325 14.93 -3.48 -13.58
CA LEU A 325 14.09 -4.64 -13.88
C LEU A 325 13.89 -5.53 -12.66
N VAL A 326 14.92 -5.74 -11.84
CA VAL A 326 14.78 -6.53 -10.60
C VAL A 326 13.97 -5.77 -9.56
N GLY A 327 14.09 -4.44 -9.48
CA GLY A 327 13.20 -3.62 -8.64
C GLY A 327 11.74 -3.76 -9.06
N LEU A 328 11.45 -3.65 -10.36
CA LEU A 328 10.11 -3.81 -10.93
C LEU A 328 9.54 -5.23 -10.73
N ASP A 329 10.35 -6.27 -10.91
CA ASP A 329 9.96 -7.67 -10.68
C ASP A 329 9.52 -7.91 -9.22
N ARG A 330 10.06 -7.12 -8.29
CA ARG A 330 9.75 -7.18 -6.86
C ARG A 330 8.76 -6.10 -6.42
N GLY A 331 8.11 -5.40 -7.35
CA GLY A 331 7.10 -4.38 -7.05
C GLY A 331 7.66 -3.06 -6.48
N VAL A 332 8.97 -2.82 -6.59
CA VAL A 332 9.63 -1.59 -6.11
C VAL A 332 10.07 -0.74 -7.30
N PRO A 333 9.25 0.21 -7.78
CA PRO A 333 9.57 1.03 -8.96
C PRO A 333 10.48 2.23 -8.64
N PHE A 334 11.16 2.21 -7.50
CA PHE A 334 11.94 3.33 -6.95
C PHE A 334 13.44 3.00 -6.93
N TRP A 335 14.27 4.02 -7.07
CA TRP A 335 15.72 3.85 -7.13
C TRP A 335 16.39 3.81 -5.75
N ILE A 336 16.07 4.76 -4.86
CA ILE A 336 16.71 4.90 -3.53
C ILE A 336 15.71 5.30 -2.43
N GLY A 337 14.66 6.04 -2.76
CA GLY A 337 13.91 6.83 -1.78
C GLY A 337 14.71 8.03 -1.21
N PRO A 338 14.06 9.04 -0.61
CA PRO A 338 14.67 10.16 0.08
C PRO A 338 15.22 9.66 1.41
N ARG A 339 16.50 9.27 1.42
CA ARG A 339 17.18 8.83 2.64
C ARG A 339 18.46 9.62 2.89
N GLY A 340 18.93 9.56 4.14
CA GLY A 340 20.10 10.28 4.61
C GLY A 340 20.01 11.79 4.37
N VAL A 341 21.17 12.40 4.12
CA VAL A 341 21.30 13.86 3.93
C VAL A 341 20.48 14.38 2.74
N VAL A 342 20.23 13.53 1.73
CA VAL A 342 19.37 13.89 0.60
C VAL A 342 17.91 14.00 1.05
N GLY A 343 17.44 13.07 1.88
CA GLY A 343 16.10 13.13 2.48
C GLY A 343 15.91 14.35 3.38
N GLU A 344 16.88 14.64 4.26
CA GLU A 344 16.86 15.81 5.13
C GLU A 344 16.74 17.11 4.33
N HIS A 345 17.53 17.27 3.27
CA HIS A 345 17.52 18.49 2.46
C HIS A 345 16.25 18.65 1.60
N LEU A 346 15.60 17.53 1.26
CA LEU A 346 14.38 17.54 0.45
C LEU A 346 13.11 17.77 1.28
N SER A 347 13.15 17.52 2.59
CA SER A 347 12.04 17.77 3.51
C SER A 347 11.56 19.24 3.47
N GLU A 348 12.45 20.18 3.14
CA GLU A 348 12.16 21.62 3.06
C GLU A 348 11.65 22.10 1.68
N SER A 349 11.42 21.18 0.71
CA SER A 349 11.00 21.39 -0.69
C SER A 349 12.15 21.37 -1.71
N PRO A 350 12.02 20.64 -2.86
CA PRO A 350 10.84 19.98 -3.42
C PRO A 350 10.95 18.44 -3.40
N ALA A 351 10.56 17.81 -2.29
CA ALA A 351 10.53 16.36 -2.15
C ALA A 351 9.71 15.62 -3.25
N GLN A 352 8.73 16.29 -3.88
CA GLN A 352 7.96 15.76 -5.01
C GLN A 352 8.80 15.60 -6.29
N LEU A 353 9.66 16.57 -6.61
CA LEU A 353 10.55 16.45 -7.77
C LEU A 353 11.56 15.32 -7.58
N TRP A 354 11.97 15.08 -6.33
CA TRP A 354 12.81 13.94 -5.99
C TRP A 354 12.07 12.62 -6.17
N LEU A 355 10.84 12.48 -5.65
CA LEU A 355 10.01 11.28 -5.86
C LEU A 355 9.88 10.95 -7.36
N TYR A 356 9.66 11.96 -8.22
CA TYR A 356 9.60 11.73 -9.67
C TYR A 356 10.95 11.33 -10.27
N ALA A 357 12.04 11.94 -9.83
CA ALA A 357 13.38 11.56 -10.27
C ALA A 357 13.67 10.12 -9.85
N ASP A 358 13.34 9.77 -8.62
CA ASP A 358 13.56 8.45 -8.03
C ASP A 358 12.73 7.36 -8.71
N PHE A 359 11.45 7.61 -8.96
CA PHE A 359 10.59 6.73 -9.76
C PHE A 359 11.08 6.61 -11.21
N LEU A 360 11.38 7.73 -11.88
CA LEU A 360 11.85 7.72 -13.26
C LEU A 360 13.16 6.93 -13.39
N VAL A 361 14.06 7.05 -12.42
CA VAL A 361 15.31 6.28 -12.39
C VAL A 361 15.03 4.81 -12.08
N GLY A 362 14.15 4.52 -11.12
CA GLY A 362 13.75 3.17 -10.70
C GLY A 362 13.08 2.36 -11.79
N ILE A 363 12.27 2.98 -12.66
CA ILE A 363 11.68 2.30 -13.83
C ILE A 363 12.63 2.22 -15.05
N GLY A 364 13.89 2.63 -14.91
CA GLY A 364 14.91 2.53 -15.95
C GLY A 364 14.98 3.72 -16.93
N GLY A 365 14.48 4.90 -16.58
CA GLY A 365 14.52 6.10 -17.43
C GLY A 365 15.95 6.49 -17.87
N LEU A 366 16.96 6.24 -17.03
CA LEU A 366 18.37 6.46 -17.37
C LEU A 366 18.89 5.49 -18.45
N ALA A 367 18.36 4.26 -18.51
CA ALA A 367 18.65 3.32 -19.60
C ALA A 367 18.14 3.84 -20.94
N LEU A 368 16.95 4.46 -20.95
CA LEU A 368 16.38 5.07 -22.16
C LEU A 368 17.25 6.23 -22.65
N LEU A 369 17.77 7.08 -21.75
CA LEU A 369 18.70 8.15 -22.13
C LEU A 369 19.97 7.59 -22.78
N ALA A 370 20.59 6.56 -22.16
CA ALA A 370 21.74 5.88 -22.73
C ALA A 370 21.44 5.30 -24.12
N LEU A 371 20.29 4.64 -24.30
CA LEU A 371 19.84 4.12 -25.59
C LEU A 371 19.68 5.23 -26.65
N VAL A 372 19.10 6.37 -26.27
CA VAL A 372 18.95 7.53 -27.16
C VAL A 372 20.31 8.05 -27.62
N VAL A 373 21.33 8.09 -26.75
CA VAL A 373 22.72 8.43 -27.13
C VAL A 373 23.25 7.46 -28.17
N VAL A 374 23.11 6.16 -27.91
CA VAL A 374 23.63 5.09 -28.77
C VAL A 374 23.00 5.14 -30.18
N VAL A 375 21.71 5.48 -30.24
CA VAL A 375 20.95 5.60 -31.50
C VAL A 375 21.23 6.92 -32.22
N ARG A 376 21.23 8.06 -31.52
CA ARG A 376 21.36 9.40 -32.12
C ARG A 376 22.81 9.78 -32.42
N ARG A 377 23.75 9.30 -31.60
CA ARG A 377 25.22 9.51 -31.69
C ARG A 377 25.65 10.96 -31.80
N THR A 378 24.88 11.87 -31.19
CA THR A 378 25.23 13.29 -31.17
C THR A 378 26.07 13.59 -29.94
N ARG A 379 27.23 14.23 -30.13
CA ARG A 379 28.19 14.53 -29.05
C ARG A 379 27.59 15.29 -27.87
N ARG A 380 26.72 16.29 -28.13
CA ARG A 380 26.03 17.04 -27.06
C ARG A 380 25.16 16.14 -26.19
N LEU A 381 24.40 15.25 -26.83
CA LEU A 381 23.50 14.33 -26.13
C LEU A 381 24.27 13.27 -25.35
N ALA A 382 25.40 12.79 -25.89
CA ALA A 382 26.33 11.91 -25.16
C ALA A 382 26.86 12.58 -23.89
N TRP A 383 27.34 13.82 -24.00
CA TRP A 383 27.85 14.57 -22.85
C TRP A 383 26.79 14.81 -21.77
N VAL A 384 25.60 15.27 -22.15
CA VAL A 384 24.50 15.48 -21.20
C VAL A 384 24.15 14.17 -20.49
N THR A 385 24.04 13.06 -21.22
CA THR A 385 23.67 11.77 -20.64
C THR A 385 24.75 11.22 -19.70
N VAL A 386 26.03 11.37 -20.06
CA VAL A 386 27.15 10.99 -19.18
C VAL A 386 27.10 11.80 -17.88
N CYS A 387 26.89 13.12 -17.95
CA CYS A 387 26.73 13.95 -16.75
C CYS A 387 25.53 13.52 -15.90
N THR A 388 24.38 13.24 -16.52
CA THR A 388 23.18 12.78 -15.80
C THR A 388 23.39 11.45 -15.10
N LEU A 389 24.00 10.46 -15.78
CA LEU A 389 24.30 9.15 -15.20
C LEU A 389 25.30 9.24 -14.03
N LEU A 390 26.35 10.06 -14.17
CA LEU A 390 27.31 10.28 -13.09
C LEU A 390 26.70 11.01 -11.90
N LEU A 391 25.85 12.02 -12.16
CA LEU A 391 25.14 12.73 -11.10
C LEU A 391 24.23 11.77 -10.33
N ALA A 392 23.46 10.93 -11.03
CA ALA A 392 22.66 9.89 -10.39
C ALA A 392 23.55 8.94 -9.57
N ALA A 393 24.64 8.41 -10.14
CA ALA A 393 25.55 7.54 -9.39
C ALA A 393 26.09 8.17 -8.09
N VAL A 394 26.48 9.45 -8.13
CA VAL A 394 26.97 10.16 -6.94
C VAL A 394 25.86 10.31 -5.90
N VAL A 395 24.66 10.70 -6.33
CA VAL A 395 23.55 10.89 -5.38
C VAL A 395 23.17 9.56 -4.73
N GLY A 396 23.11 8.45 -5.48
CA GLY A 396 22.84 7.13 -4.90
C GLY A 396 23.88 6.64 -3.90
N VAL A 397 25.17 6.95 -4.13
CA VAL A 397 26.24 6.67 -3.17
C VAL A 397 26.11 7.54 -1.92
N VAL A 398 25.91 8.85 -2.09
CA VAL A 398 25.76 9.78 -0.96
C VAL A 398 24.58 9.37 -0.11
N THR A 399 23.43 9.06 -0.71
CA THR A 399 22.26 8.59 0.02
C THR A 399 22.57 7.29 0.78
N ALA A 400 23.16 6.28 0.13
CA ALA A 400 23.48 5.01 0.80
C ALA A 400 24.45 5.17 1.98
N LEU A 401 25.45 6.05 1.86
CA LEU A 401 26.46 6.28 2.91
C LEU A 401 26.01 7.21 4.02
N THR A 402 25.02 8.06 3.76
CA THR A 402 24.53 9.06 4.73
C THR A 402 23.20 8.69 5.36
N THR A 403 22.56 7.60 4.91
CA THR A 403 21.38 7.07 5.58
C THR A 403 21.83 6.56 6.94
N PRO A 404 21.44 7.21 8.05
CA PRO A 404 21.69 6.64 9.36
C PRO A 404 20.98 5.27 9.40
N PRO A 405 21.59 4.24 10.00
CA PRO A 405 20.86 3.03 10.33
C PRO A 405 19.82 3.43 11.39
N ASP A 406 18.66 3.91 10.99
CA ASP A 406 17.60 4.37 11.90
C ASP A 406 16.81 3.16 12.43
N PRO A 407 16.87 2.88 13.76
CA PRO A 407 16.09 1.82 14.39
C PRO A 407 14.72 2.30 14.90
N GLU A 408 14.39 3.60 14.79
CA GLU A 408 13.28 4.21 15.55
C GLU A 408 11.91 4.24 14.84
N TYR A 409 11.83 4.18 13.51
CA TYR A 409 10.55 4.38 12.81
C TYR A 409 9.68 3.12 12.63
N ALA A 410 10.17 1.92 12.97
CA ALA A 410 9.43 0.67 12.73
C ALA A 410 8.45 0.27 13.87
N ILE A 411 8.24 1.10 14.90
CA ILE A 411 7.42 0.73 16.06
C ILE A 411 6.43 1.84 16.42
N GLY A 412 5.40 1.99 15.59
CA GLY A 412 4.19 2.73 15.90
C GLY A 412 2.94 1.87 15.73
N SER A 413 2.42 1.33 16.84
CA SER A 413 1.10 0.68 17.01
C SER A 413 0.80 -0.61 16.24
N GLY A 414 0.69 -1.71 17.00
CA GLY A 414 0.33 -3.04 16.50
C GLY A 414 -1.12 -3.14 16.02
N GLY A 415 -1.28 -3.78 14.87
CA GLY A 415 -2.54 -4.32 14.36
C GLY A 415 -2.34 -4.87 12.94
N PRO A 416 -2.60 -6.17 12.66
CA PRO A 416 -2.60 -6.67 11.30
C PRO A 416 -3.94 -6.30 10.65
N VAL A 417 -4.02 -5.11 10.09
CA VAL A 417 -5.18 -4.68 9.28
C VAL A 417 -4.71 -4.42 7.85
N VAL A 418 -4.65 -5.49 7.06
CA VAL A 418 -4.77 -5.38 5.60
C VAL A 418 -6.26 -5.32 5.26
N ARG A 419 -6.92 -4.22 5.63
CA ARG A 419 -8.21 -3.82 5.06
C ARG A 419 -8.31 -2.30 5.01
N ASN A 420 -8.36 -1.82 3.78
CA ASN A 420 -8.58 -0.44 3.34
C ASN A 420 -7.40 0.53 3.55
N ILE A 421 -6.93 1.05 2.41
CA ILE A 421 -6.11 2.25 2.28
C ILE A 421 -6.91 3.41 2.89
N SER A 422 -6.76 3.59 4.20
CA SER A 422 -7.26 4.76 4.92
C SER A 422 -6.05 5.66 5.18
N LEU A 423 -5.98 6.77 4.44
CA LEU A 423 -5.04 7.89 4.61
C LEU A 423 -5.33 8.63 5.93
N GLY A 424 -5.11 7.97 7.06
CA GLY A 424 -5.38 8.49 8.40
C GLY A 424 -4.13 9.00 9.11
N TYR A 425 -4.10 10.32 9.38
CA TYR A 425 -3.47 10.98 10.53
C TYR A 425 -2.12 10.43 11.03
N GLY A 426 -1.12 10.43 10.17
CA GLY A 426 0.30 10.49 10.52
C GLY A 426 0.97 11.35 9.44
N GLY A 427 1.99 12.15 9.76
CA GLY A 427 2.66 13.00 8.78
C GLY A 427 3.08 12.23 7.53
N PRO A 428 3.23 12.87 6.35
CA PRO A 428 3.49 12.17 5.10
C PRO A 428 4.90 11.60 5.11
N GLU A 429 5.06 10.37 5.60
CA GLU A 429 6.09 9.47 5.14
C GLU A 429 5.87 9.31 3.63
N MET A 430 6.66 10.07 2.87
CA MET A 430 6.47 10.24 1.43
C MET A 430 6.65 8.93 0.65
N TYR A 431 7.12 7.88 1.33
CA TYR A 431 7.20 6.51 0.85
C TYR A 431 6.48 5.64 1.88
N PRO A 432 5.62 4.71 1.44
CA PRO A 432 5.07 3.74 2.36
C PRO A 432 6.19 2.89 2.96
N ASP A 433 6.19 2.72 4.28
CA ASP A 433 7.21 1.92 4.95
C ASP A 433 7.34 0.51 4.38
N TRP A 434 6.24 -0.10 3.90
CA TRP A 434 6.25 -1.42 3.25
C TRP A 434 7.10 -1.51 1.96
N VAL A 435 7.44 -0.39 1.32
CA VAL A 435 8.34 -0.38 0.15
C VAL A 435 9.77 -0.77 0.56
N PHE A 436 10.11 -0.62 1.84
CA PHE A 436 11.44 -0.88 2.36
C PHE A 436 11.49 -1.73 3.63
N ALA A 437 10.37 -1.88 4.34
CA ALA A 437 10.19 -2.85 5.38
C ALA A 437 10.08 -4.22 4.71
N SER A 438 10.93 -5.15 5.12
CA SER A 438 10.67 -6.56 4.87
C SER A 438 9.28 -6.86 5.41
N GLU A 439 8.38 -7.39 4.58
CA GLU A 439 7.08 -7.87 5.06
C GLU A 439 7.30 -8.72 6.32
N ALA A 440 6.80 -8.22 7.44
CA ALA A 440 6.94 -8.79 8.78
C ALA A 440 6.10 -10.07 8.95
N GLY A 441 6.08 -10.94 7.95
CA GLY A 441 5.35 -12.21 7.98
C GLY A 441 5.72 -13.20 6.88
N GLY A 442 6.79 -12.96 6.12
CA GLY A 442 7.04 -13.71 4.87
C GLY A 442 8.49 -13.89 4.49
N GLY A 443 9.39 -14.18 5.43
CA GLY A 443 10.64 -14.95 5.22
C GLY A 443 11.57 -14.63 4.02
N SER A 444 11.44 -13.49 3.37
CA SER A 444 12.25 -13.14 2.20
C SER A 444 12.89 -11.77 2.42
N GLY A 445 14.21 -11.81 2.62
CA GLY A 445 15.01 -10.62 2.92
C GLY A 445 14.87 -9.54 1.86
N PHE A 446 15.09 -8.29 2.29
CA PHE A 446 15.28 -7.08 1.48
C PHE A 446 14.89 -7.23 -0.01
N LEU A 447 13.62 -6.93 -0.31
CA LEU A 447 13.10 -6.97 -1.68
C LEU A 447 13.77 -5.93 -2.60
N GLY A 448 14.52 -4.96 -2.08
CA GLY A 448 15.29 -3.99 -2.89
C GLY A 448 16.69 -4.47 -3.32
N ILE A 449 17.09 -4.17 -4.55
CA ILE A 449 18.52 -4.12 -4.91
C ILE A 449 19.13 -2.89 -4.22
N SER A 450 20.26 -3.07 -3.52
CA SER A 450 20.97 -1.97 -2.85
C SER A 450 21.19 -0.77 -3.81
N PRO A 451 20.96 0.48 -3.37
CA PRO A 451 21.20 1.69 -4.17
C PRO A 451 22.59 1.79 -4.78
N LEU A 452 23.57 1.11 -4.18
CA LEU A 452 24.94 1.01 -4.67
C LEU A 452 25.05 0.28 -6.01
N TRP A 453 24.18 -0.71 -6.27
CA TRP A 453 24.14 -1.41 -7.57
C TRP A 453 23.65 -0.53 -8.70
N HIS A 454 22.60 0.26 -8.46
CA HIS A 454 22.14 1.27 -9.40
C HIS A 454 23.25 2.29 -9.69
N SER A 455 23.91 2.76 -8.64
CA SER A 455 25.00 3.73 -8.75
C SER A 455 26.19 3.19 -9.55
N ALA A 456 26.59 1.95 -9.30
CA ALA A 456 27.63 1.26 -10.07
C ALA A 456 27.21 1.09 -11.54
N ALA A 457 25.97 0.67 -11.80
CA ALA A 457 25.45 0.50 -13.16
C ALA A 457 25.47 1.81 -13.96
N PHE A 458 25.05 2.92 -13.34
CA PHE A 458 25.07 4.24 -13.97
C PHE A 458 26.50 4.73 -14.22
N ALA A 459 27.41 4.56 -13.26
CA ALA A 459 28.82 4.95 -13.41
C ALA A 459 29.51 4.19 -14.55
N VAL A 460 29.34 2.87 -14.63
CA VAL A 460 29.92 2.05 -15.72
C VAL A 460 29.30 2.42 -17.07
N SER A 461 27.98 2.62 -17.15
CA SER A 461 27.31 3.08 -18.37
C SER A 461 27.87 4.43 -18.84
N ALA A 462 28.04 5.39 -17.92
CA ALA A 462 28.60 6.70 -18.21
C ALA A 462 30.03 6.61 -18.75
N LEU A 463 30.89 5.78 -18.14
CA LEU A 463 32.26 5.56 -18.62
C LEU A 463 32.26 4.99 -20.04
N ILE A 464 31.46 3.96 -20.33
CA ILE A 464 31.37 3.37 -21.68
C ILE A 464 30.95 4.44 -22.71
N LEU A 465 29.94 5.25 -22.41
CA LEU A 465 29.49 6.33 -23.30
C LEU A 465 30.56 7.42 -23.48
N LEU A 466 31.28 7.77 -22.42
CA LEU A 466 32.36 8.76 -22.46
C LEU A 466 33.54 8.30 -23.33
N PHE A 467 34.00 7.06 -23.14
CA PHE A 467 35.08 6.47 -23.95
C PHE A 467 34.68 6.37 -25.43
N ARG A 468 33.41 6.01 -25.72
CA ARG A 468 32.94 5.81 -27.10
C ARG A 468 32.62 7.09 -27.86
N TYR A 469 32.04 8.08 -27.19
CA TYR A 469 31.48 9.27 -27.86
C TYR A 469 32.13 10.58 -27.42
N GLY A 470 32.89 10.60 -26.31
CA GLY A 470 33.55 11.77 -25.76
C GLY A 470 34.96 12.02 -26.29
N TRP A 471 35.70 10.96 -26.63
CA TRP A 471 37.09 11.05 -27.08
C TRP A 471 37.21 11.29 -28.60
N SER A 472 37.36 12.56 -28.95
CA SER A 472 37.97 12.95 -30.23
C SER A 472 39.50 12.94 -30.05
N PRO A 473 40.27 12.16 -30.84
CA PRO A 473 41.73 12.09 -30.72
C PRO A 473 42.44 13.42 -31.06
N ALA A 474 41.77 14.37 -31.70
CA ALA A 474 42.44 15.38 -32.52
C ALA A 474 42.77 16.73 -31.83
N ARG A 475 42.36 16.98 -30.57
CA ARG A 475 42.81 18.20 -29.86
C ARG A 475 43.23 17.89 -28.42
N ARG A 476 44.52 18.05 -28.16
CA ARG A 476 45.08 18.19 -26.80
C ARG A 476 44.36 19.36 -26.14
N SER A 477 43.44 19.08 -25.24
CA SER A 477 42.74 20.10 -24.46
C SER A 477 42.76 19.68 -23.00
N PRO A 478 42.70 20.64 -22.06
CA PRO A 478 42.80 20.40 -20.61
C PRO A 478 41.70 19.49 -20.03
N TYR A 479 40.73 19.06 -20.85
CA TYR A 479 39.70 18.10 -20.45
C TYR A 479 40.23 16.67 -20.25
N ARG A 480 41.46 16.35 -20.68
CA ARG A 480 42.06 15.02 -20.44
C ARG A 480 42.43 14.79 -18.97
N THR A 481 42.87 15.82 -18.25
CA THR A 481 43.22 15.72 -16.82
C THR A 481 41.97 15.62 -15.94
N ALA A 482 40.89 16.35 -16.29
CA ALA A 482 39.60 16.23 -15.61
C ALA A 482 38.96 14.84 -15.81
N ALA A 483 39.02 14.29 -17.03
CA ALA A 483 38.48 12.95 -17.30
C ALA A 483 39.27 11.85 -16.58
N LEU A 484 40.61 11.96 -16.48
CA LEU A 484 41.44 11.01 -15.75
C LEU A 484 41.14 11.06 -14.25
N ALA A 485 40.98 12.27 -13.69
CA ALA A 485 40.60 12.46 -12.28
C ALA A 485 39.24 11.81 -11.97
N VAL A 486 38.22 12.03 -12.82
CA VAL A 486 36.90 11.39 -12.66
C VAL A 486 36.98 9.87 -12.74
N THR A 487 37.83 9.32 -13.62
CA THR A 487 37.97 7.85 -13.76
C THR A 487 38.64 7.23 -12.52
N VAL A 488 39.62 7.92 -11.91
CA VAL A 488 40.30 7.47 -10.69
C VAL A 488 39.38 7.53 -9.47
N SER A 489 38.49 8.53 -9.38
CA SER A 489 37.50 8.63 -8.30
C SER A 489 36.38 7.58 -8.37
N ILE A 490 36.08 7.02 -9.55
CA ILE A 490 34.99 6.03 -9.74
C ILE A 490 35.42 4.59 -9.42
N LEU A 491 36.70 4.25 -9.54
CA LEU A 491 37.20 2.89 -9.29
C LEU A 491 36.89 2.32 -7.89
N PRO A 492 37.02 3.08 -6.78
CA PRO A 492 36.63 2.58 -5.45
C PRO A 492 35.11 2.38 -5.31
N LEU A 493 34.29 3.12 -6.04
CA LEU A 493 32.82 2.97 -6.01
C LEU A 493 32.35 1.62 -6.60
N CYS A 494 33.13 1.03 -7.52
CA CYS A 494 32.82 -0.27 -8.10
C CYS A 494 33.14 -1.46 -7.16
N LEU A 495 33.90 -1.26 -6.08
CA LEU A 495 34.32 -2.33 -5.16
C LEU A 495 33.52 -2.38 -3.85
N LEU A 496 32.74 -1.34 -3.54
CA LEU A 496 31.89 -1.26 -2.35
C LEU A 496 30.81 -2.37 -2.23
N PRO A 497 30.18 -2.87 -3.30
CA PRO A 497 29.11 -3.89 -3.17
C PRO A 497 29.58 -5.23 -2.57
N ALA A 498 30.87 -5.55 -2.65
CA ALA A 498 31.42 -6.79 -2.09
C ALA A 498 31.62 -6.73 -0.56
N ALA A 499 31.72 -5.53 0.02
CA ALA A 499 31.86 -5.36 1.47
C ALA A 499 30.51 -5.44 2.22
N ASP A 500 29.39 -5.27 1.51
CA ASP A 500 28.04 -5.24 2.09
C ASP A 500 27.41 -6.64 2.28
N GLN A 501 28.04 -7.71 1.74
CA GLN A 501 27.49 -9.08 1.78
C GLN A 501 27.99 -9.97 2.94
N SER A 502 28.81 -9.50 3.87
CA SER A 502 29.24 -10.32 5.01
C SER A 502 28.27 -10.29 6.20
N ARG A 503 26.95 -10.38 5.97
CA ARG A 503 25.97 -10.53 7.06
C ARG A 503 25.91 -12.00 7.44
N GLY A 504 26.25 -12.32 8.68
CA GLY A 504 26.14 -13.67 9.24
C GLY A 504 24.68 -14.15 9.34
N PRO A 505 24.44 -15.37 9.85
CA PRO A 505 23.08 -15.89 10.03
C PRO A 505 22.21 -14.93 10.86
N PHE A 506 20.93 -14.86 10.48
CA PHE A 506 19.90 -14.03 11.10
C PHE A 506 18.70 -14.91 11.41
N THR A 507 18.43 -15.12 12.69
CA THR A 507 17.27 -15.86 13.18
C THR A 507 16.11 -14.88 13.31
N SER A 508 15.04 -15.14 12.55
CA SER A 508 13.81 -14.34 12.54
C SER A 508 12.91 -14.63 13.74
N LYS A 509 11.97 -13.74 14.04
CA LYS A 509 11.00 -13.94 15.13
C LYS A 509 10.17 -15.21 14.91
N GLU A 510 9.73 -15.48 13.69
CA GLU A 510 8.95 -16.67 13.35
C GLU A 510 9.78 -17.96 13.43
N GLU A 511 11.09 -17.86 13.24
CA GLU A 511 12.00 -18.99 13.47
C GLU A 511 12.18 -19.24 14.97
N CYS A 512 12.23 -18.20 15.79
CA CYS A 512 12.17 -18.32 17.24
C CYS A 512 10.85 -18.89 17.75
N GLU A 513 9.71 -18.45 17.21
CA GLU A 513 8.40 -19.03 17.51
C GLU A 513 8.37 -20.52 17.13
N ARG A 514 8.85 -20.90 15.94
CA ARG A 514 8.96 -22.32 15.53
C ARG A 514 9.91 -23.13 16.40
N LEU A 515 11.01 -22.54 16.85
CA LEU A 515 11.97 -23.18 17.75
C LEU A 515 11.39 -23.39 19.15
N ARG A 516 10.47 -22.52 19.58
CA ARG A 516 9.76 -22.61 20.87
C ARG A 516 8.48 -23.47 20.79
N SER A 517 7.79 -23.49 19.65
CA SER A 517 6.55 -24.25 19.43
C SER A 517 6.83 -25.60 18.75
N ALA A 518 7.07 -26.65 19.52
CA ALA A 518 7.02 -28.02 18.99
C ALA A 518 5.57 -28.51 18.96
N SER A 519 4.77 -28.00 18.02
CA SER A 519 3.41 -28.52 17.81
C SER A 519 3.50 -29.95 17.28
N GLY A 520 2.99 -30.91 18.04
CA GLY A 520 2.86 -32.29 17.55
C GLY A 520 1.91 -32.36 16.35
N PRO A 521 1.93 -33.44 15.55
CA PRO A 521 1.06 -33.61 14.36
C PRO A 521 -0.46 -33.62 14.65
N TYR A 522 -0.87 -33.41 15.91
CA TYR A 522 -2.26 -33.33 16.35
C TYR A 522 -2.58 -32.07 17.19
N GLY A 523 -1.71 -31.06 17.22
CA GLY A 523 -1.95 -29.83 17.99
C GLY A 523 -1.85 -30.00 19.51
N GLU A 524 -1.31 -31.13 19.99
CA GLU A 524 -0.84 -31.22 21.38
C GLU A 524 0.46 -30.43 21.51
N ASP A 525 0.50 -29.53 22.49
CA ASP A 525 1.70 -28.79 22.89
C ASP A 525 2.73 -29.79 23.46
N VAL A 526 3.63 -30.26 22.60
CA VAL A 526 4.78 -31.05 23.06
C VAL A 526 5.81 -30.06 23.56
N ALA A 527 6.26 -30.23 24.81
CA ALA A 527 7.35 -29.42 25.36
C ALA A 527 8.55 -29.47 24.40
N ALA A 528 8.86 -28.34 23.76
CA ALA A 528 10.01 -28.24 22.89
C ALA A 528 11.29 -28.57 23.67
N ALA A 529 12.26 -29.22 23.01
CA ALA A 529 13.56 -29.42 23.63
C ALA A 529 14.16 -28.05 24.00
N PRO A 530 14.73 -27.90 25.21
CA PRO A 530 15.27 -26.62 25.65
C PRO A 530 16.32 -26.11 24.65
N LEU A 531 16.15 -24.87 24.22
CA LEU A 531 17.10 -24.21 23.33
C LEU A 531 18.45 -24.08 24.04
N GLY A 532 19.53 -24.08 23.25
CA GLY A 532 20.83 -23.68 23.78
C GLY A 532 20.80 -22.22 24.26
N PRO A 533 21.71 -21.81 25.16
CA PRO A 533 21.69 -20.49 25.78
C PRO A 533 21.82 -19.33 24.78
N GLU A 534 22.63 -19.49 23.72
CA GLU A 534 22.79 -18.45 22.69
C GLU A 534 21.53 -18.27 21.81
N PRO A 535 20.93 -19.34 21.22
CA PRO A 535 19.64 -19.22 20.54
C PRO A 535 18.51 -18.72 21.44
N ALA A 536 18.45 -19.17 22.69
CA ALA A 536 17.43 -18.73 23.65
C ALA A 536 17.52 -17.20 23.88
N PHE A 537 18.73 -16.70 24.11
CA PHE A 537 19.00 -15.25 24.20
C PHE A 537 18.64 -14.49 22.92
N VAL A 538 19.00 -15.00 21.73
CA VAL A 538 18.64 -14.33 20.47
C VAL A 538 17.13 -14.24 20.34
N CYS A 539 16.40 -15.31 20.65
CA CYS A 539 14.95 -15.30 20.57
C CYS A 539 14.30 -14.37 21.59
N GLU A 540 14.79 -14.35 22.82
CA GLU A 540 14.33 -13.43 23.86
C GLU A 540 14.54 -11.96 23.47
N VAL A 541 15.69 -11.65 22.88
CA VAL A 541 16.03 -10.30 22.41
C VAL A 541 15.23 -9.90 21.17
N ARG A 542 14.83 -10.85 20.32
CA ARG A 542 14.00 -10.58 19.12
C ARG A 542 12.55 -10.33 19.50
N GLU A 543 12.05 -10.99 20.55
CA GLU A 543 10.70 -10.79 21.07
C GLU A 543 10.60 -9.54 21.95
N SER A 544 11.61 -9.28 22.78
CA SER A 544 11.65 -8.09 23.64
C SER A 544 12.04 -6.83 22.87
N THR A 545 11.52 -5.69 23.32
CA THR A 545 11.98 -4.35 22.87
C THR A 545 13.10 -3.81 23.75
N ALA A 546 13.68 -4.64 24.62
CA ALA A 546 14.58 -4.22 25.68
C ALA A 546 15.96 -3.77 25.18
N LEU A 547 16.38 -4.23 23.99
CA LEU A 547 17.63 -3.85 23.35
C LEU A 547 17.37 -3.05 22.05
N PRO A 548 17.62 -1.73 22.03
CA PRO A 548 17.48 -0.91 20.83
C PRO A 548 18.34 -1.42 19.68
N GLY A 549 17.77 -1.50 18.46
CA GLY A 549 18.47 -1.94 17.26
C GLY A 549 18.77 -3.45 17.20
N ALA A 550 18.34 -4.23 18.18
CA ALA A 550 18.61 -5.66 18.21
C ALA A 550 17.83 -6.44 17.13
N ARG A 551 16.67 -5.93 16.69
CA ARG A 551 15.78 -6.59 15.72
C ARG A 551 16.38 -6.86 14.35
N ASP A 552 17.37 -6.08 13.91
CA ASP A 552 17.98 -6.22 12.59
C ASP A 552 19.46 -6.65 12.65
N ALA A 553 20.01 -6.76 13.85
CA ALA A 553 21.39 -7.16 14.03
C ALA A 553 21.58 -8.66 13.72
N PRO A 554 22.67 -9.09 13.08
CA PRO A 554 22.99 -10.51 12.91
C PRO A 554 23.17 -11.22 14.25
N ASP A 555 22.84 -12.51 14.33
CA ASP A 555 22.78 -13.26 15.61
C ASP A 555 24.12 -13.24 16.35
N LEU A 556 25.23 -13.38 15.62
CA LEU A 556 26.57 -13.32 16.21
C LEU A 556 26.86 -11.95 16.85
N ALA A 557 26.37 -10.87 16.25
CA ALA A 557 26.54 -9.52 16.78
C ALA A 557 25.71 -9.33 18.05
N LEU A 558 24.49 -9.88 18.07
CA LEU A 558 23.63 -9.90 19.26
C LEU A 558 24.27 -10.67 20.41
N VAL A 559 24.70 -11.90 20.19
CA VAL A 559 25.35 -12.72 21.23
C VAL A 559 26.62 -12.05 21.75
N ALA A 560 27.43 -11.46 20.87
CA ALA A 560 28.63 -10.73 21.28
C ALA A 560 28.29 -9.45 22.08
N TYR A 561 27.20 -8.76 21.74
CA TYR A 561 26.71 -7.62 22.50
C TYR A 561 26.17 -8.04 23.86
N GLY A 562 25.32 -9.07 23.93
CA GLY A 562 24.80 -9.64 25.17
C GLY A 562 25.91 -10.11 26.13
N ARG A 563 26.96 -10.76 25.62
CA ARG A 563 28.14 -11.14 26.43
C ARG A 563 28.89 -9.94 27.01
N ARG A 564 28.98 -8.83 26.26
CA ARG A 564 29.55 -7.58 26.79
C ARG A 564 28.70 -7.01 27.91
N LEU A 565 27.38 -6.98 27.72
CA LEU A 565 26.43 -6.56 28.75
C LEU A 565 26.52 -7.45 30.00
N CYS A 566 26.60 -8.77 29.84
CA CYS A 566 26.83 -9.69 30.96
C CYS A 566 28.13 -9.38 31.72
N GLY A 567 29.20 -9.00 31.00
CA GLY A 567 30.45 -8.56 31.61
C GLY A 567 30.29 -7.30 32.47
N VAL A 568 29.47 -6.34 32.03
CA VAL A 568 29.14 -5.12 32.79
C VAL A 568 28.24 -5.48 33.98
N TYR A 569 27.18 -6.27 33.75
CA TYR A 569 26.24 -6.74 34.77
C TYR A 569 26.96 -7.44 35.92
N THR A 570 27.88 -8.36 35.59
CA THR A 570 28.62 -9.16 36.59
C THR A 570 29.60 -8.31 37.42
N ARG A 571 30.16 -7.25 36.84
CA ARG A 571 31.07 -6.34 37.57
C ARG A 571 30.32 -5.36 38.46
N ASP A 572 29.08 -5.03 38.09
CA ASP A 572 28.19 -4.08 38.79
C ASP A 572 28.86 -2.74 39.15
N ASP A 573 29.78 -2.25 38.31
CA ASP A 573 30.44 -0.96 38.50
C ASP A 573 29.48 0.20 38.11
N PRO A 574 29.06 1.07 39.05
CA PRO A 574 28.14 2.16 38.77
C PRO A 574 28.63 3.11 37.67
N ALA A 575 29.94 3.32 37.56
CA ALA A 575 30.52 4.19 36.55
C ALA A 575 30.44 3.57 35.14
N GLU A 576 30.55 2.25 35.04
CA GLU A 576 30.43 1.54 33.77
C GLU A 576 28.97 1.40 33.32
N ILE A 577 28.07 1.11 34.26
CA ILE A 577 26.61 1.10 33.99
C ILE A 577 26.15 2.48 33.50
N ALA A 578 26.59 3.56 34.16
CA ALA A 578 26.27 4.92 33.72
C ALA A 578 26.78 5.24 32.30
N ARG A 579 27.97 4.74 31.94
CA ARG A 579 28.52 4.89 30.58
C ARG A 579 27.68 4.14 29.55
N VAL A 580 27.32 2.88 29.81
CA VAL A 580 26.49 2.07 28.90
C VAL A 580 25.12 2.73 28.71
N ARG A 581 24.49 3.18 29.80
CA ARG A 581 23.22 3.91 29.75
C ARG A 581 23.30 5.18 28.93
N SER A 582 24.34 5.99 29.13
CA SER A 582 24.52 7.23 28.36
C SER A 582 24.79 7.01 26.86
N ALA A 583 25.33 5.85 26.49
CA ALA A 583 25.73 5.56 25.11
C ALA A 583 24.63 4.88 24.28
N GLY A 584 23.66 4.21 24.91
CA GLY A 584 22.66 3.41 24.19
C GLY A 584 21.28 3.36 24.83
N ASP A 585 21.01 4.17 25.87
CA ASP A 585 19.75 4.20 26.63
C ASP A 585 19.34 2.83 27.21
N VAL A 586 20.33 1.99 27.51
CA VAL A 586 20.13 0.66 28.08
C VAL A 586 20.56 0.66 29.54
N ASP A 587 19.62 0.38 30.45
CA ASP A 587 19.96 0.04 31.84
C ASP A 587 20.22 -1.46 31.97
N VAL A 588 21.49 -1.82 32.21
CA VAL A 588 21.94 -3.21 32.27
C VAL A 588 21.21 -4.01 33.36
N ARG A 589 20.77 -3.34 34.43
CA ARG A 589 20.02 -3.98 35.53
C ARG A 589 18.59 -4.37 35.14
N ASP A 590 17.96 -3.60 34.27
CA ASP A 590 16.60 -3.88 33.79
C ASP A 590 16.57 -5.07 32.81
N LEU A 591 17.74 -5.44 32.27
CA LEU A 591 17.90 -6.58 31.36
C LEU A 591 18.10 -7.93 32.06
N THR A 592 17.90 -8.02 33.37
CA THR A 592 18.18 -9.24 34.16
C THR A 592 17.56 -10.49 33.55
N TYR A 593 16.28 -10.45 33.16
CA TYR A 593 15.58 -11.57 32.52
C TYR A 593 15.89 -11.72 31.03
N THR A 594 16.43 -10.70 30.36
CA THR A 594 16.76 -10.75 28.94
C THR A 594 18.12 -11.40 28.68
N ILE A 595 19.06 -11.28 29.63
CA ILE A 595 20.43 -11.80 29.47
C ILE A 595 20.72 -13.05 30.29
N ASP A 596 19.78 -13.54 31.11
CA ASP A 596 19.98 -14.67 32.01
C ASP A 596 20.44 -15.94 31.30
N GLU A 597 19.90 -16.23 30.11
CA GLU A 597 20.27 -17.37 29.29
C GLU A 597 21.77 -17.43 28.97
N ILE A 598 22.42 -16.27 28.78
CA ILE A 598 23.86 -16.19 28.47
C ILE A 598 24.70 -15.66 29.64
N CYS A 599 24.07 -15.32 30.77
CA CYS A 599 24.72 -14.65 31.89
C CYS A 599 24.40 -15.34 33.23
N PRO A 600 25.33 -16.16 33.76
CA PRO A 600 25.10 -16.92 34.99
C PRO A 600 24.74 -16.07 36.22
N SER A 601 25.28 -14.85 36.32
CA SER A 601 24.98 -13.92 37.43
C SER A 601 23.55 -13.38 37.34
N ALA A 602 23.08 -13.04 36.15
CA ALA A 602 21.69 -12.63 35.93
C ALA A 602 20.71 -13.80 36.14
N ALA A 603 21.05 -15.01 35.66
CA ALA A 603 20.24 -16.21 35.90
C ALA A 603 20.04 -16.54 37.38
N ALA A 604 21.07 -16.34 38.21
CA ALA A 604 20.94 -16.52 39.66
C ALA A 604 19.96 -15.53 40.30
N VAL A 605 19.93 -14.28 39.82
CA VAL A 605 19.01 -13.24 40.30
C VAL A 605 17.59 -13.49 39.79
N ALA A 606 17.42 -13.78 38.50
CA ALA A 606 16.13 -14.12 37.90
C ALA A 606 15.47 -15.32 38.59
N LYS A 607 16.26 -16.37 38.86
CA LYS A 607 15.81 -17.53 39.63
C LYS A 607 15.41 -17.17 41.06
N ALA A 608 16.21 -16.40 41.78
CA ALA A 608 15.88 -15.99 43.14
C ALA A 608 14.60 -15.13 43.21
N GLY A 609 14.37 -14.29 42.18
CA GLY A 609 13.12 -13.53 42.01
C GLY A 609 11.93 -14.46 41.75
N SER A 610 12.05 -15.36 40.75
CA SER A 610 11.00 -16.34 40.44
C SER A 610 10.64 -17.23 41.64
N ASP A 611 11.64 -17.71 42.38
CA ASP A 611 11.42 -18.51 43.60
C ASP A 611 10.73 -17.67 44.70
N ALA A 612 10.94 -16.35 44.74
CA ALA A 612 10.28 -15.46 45.69
C ALA A 612 8.83 -15.19 45.31
N ASP A 613 8.56 -14.90 44.04
CA ASP A 613 7.22 -14.70 43.50
C ASP A 613 6.38 -15.98 43.66
N GLU A 614 6.96 -17.17 43.43
CA GLU A 614 6.27 -18.46 43.64
C GLU A 614 5.92 -18.68 45.12
N ARG A 615 6.73 -18.18 46.07
CA ARG A 615 6.38 -18.22 47.50
C ARG A 615 5.25 -17.25 47.82
N GLU A 616 5.32 -16.01 47.31
CA GLU A 616 4.27 -15.01 47.52
C GLU A 616 2.93 -15.45 46.93
N MET A 617 2.93 -15.95 45.69
CA MET A 617 1.76 -16.52 45.02
C MET A 617 1.14 -17.66 45.84
N ARG A 618 1.97 -18.58 46.36
CA ARG A 618 1.49 -19.69 47.19
C ARG A 618 0.90 -19.22 48.51
N GLU A 619 1.56 -18.28 49.19
CA GLU A 619 1.04 -17.68 50.42
C GLU A 619 -0.29 -16.95 50.19
N TRP A 620 -0.41 -16.25 49.07
CA TRP A 620 -1.62 -15.58 48.63
C TRP A 620 -2.73 -16.59 48.31
N GLU A 621 -2.46 -17.64 47.54
CA GLU A 621 -3.41 -18.72 47.25
C GLU A 621 -3.91 -19.40 48.53
N GLU A 622 -3.01 -19.71 49.46
CA GLU A 622 -3.35 -20.28 50.78
C GLU A 622 -4.19 -19.33 51.63
N GLU A 623 -3.92 -18.02 51.61
CA GLU A 623 -4.77 -17.02 52.26
C GLU A 623 -6.18 -17.03 51.67
N ARG A 624 -6.31 -17.02 50.35
CA ARG A 624 -7.59 -17.01 49.63
C ARG A 624 -8.37 -18.30 49.88
N GLN A 625 -7.69 -19.44 49.88
CA GLN A 625 -8.27 -20.73 50.27
C GLN A 625 -8.80 -20.68 51.70
N ARG A 626 -8.02 -20.15 52.66
CA ARG A 626 -8.46 -19.99 54.06
C ARG A 626 -9.71 -19.12 54.18
N MET A 627 -9.85 -18.07 53.36
CA MET A 627 -11.07 -17.24 53.33
C MET A 627 -12.31 -18.06 52.96
N CYS A 628 -12.20 -18.96 51.97
CA CYS A 628 -13.31 -19.82 51.57
C CYS A 628 -13.55 -21.00 52.51
N ASP A 629 -12.51 -21.57 53.11
CA ASP A 629 -12.66 -22.63 54.12
C ASP A 629 -13.37 -22.12 55.39
N ALA A 630 -13.13 -20.84 55.75
CA ALA A 630 -13.80 -20.17 56.86
C ALA A 630 -15.22 -19.69 56.51
N ALA A 631 -15.62 -19.71 55.24
CA ALA A 631 -16.93 -19.25 54.81
C ALA A 631 -18.04 -20.12 55.45
N LEU A 632 -19.07 -19.46 55.97
CA LEU A 632 -20.23 -20.14 56.54
C LEU A 632 -20.93 -20.98 55.47
N ARG A 633 -20.78 -22.30 55.57
CA ARG A 633 -21.44 -23.28 54.69
C ARG A 633 -22.95 -23.21 54.85
N HIS A 634 -23.66 -23.24 53.72
CA HIS A 634 -25.11 -23.30 53.73
C HIS A 634 -25.60 -24.64 54.32
N ARG A 635 -26.72 -24.59 55.05
CA ARG A 635 -27.38 -25.78 55.61
C ARG A 635 -28.77 -25.88 54.98
N PRO A 636 -28.94 -26.70 53.93
CA PRO A 636 -30.21 -26.86 53.25
C PRO A 636 -31.37 -27.21 54.20
N ARG A 637 -32.50 -26.52 54.08
CA ARG A 637 -33.73 -26.83 54.84
C ARG A 637 -34.47 -28.07 54.34
N ILE A 638 -34.25 -28.43 53.08
CA ILE A 638 -34.74 -29.66 52.47
C ILE A 638 -33.55 -30.38 51.84
N ARG A 639 -33.66 -31.70 51.65
CA ARG A 639 -32.59 -32.47 51.02
C ARG A 639 -32.45 -32.10 49.54
N PRO A 640 -31.29 -31.57 49.09
CA PRO A 640 -30.97 -31.39 47.67
C PRO A 640 -30.68 -32.74 46.99
N ASP A 641 -30.85 -32.78 45.66
CA ASP A 641 -30.43 -33.91 44.81
C ASP A 641 -28.90 -33.92 44.65
N SER A 642 -28.30 -32.75 44.43
CA SER A 642 -26.85 -32.55 44.40
C SER A 642 -26.44 -31.30 45.20
N VAL A 643 -25.30 -31.39 45.90
CA VAL A 643 -24.63 -30.27 46.55
C VAL A 643 -23.16 -30.38 46.26
N THR A 644 -22.60 -29.30 45.74
CA THR A 644 -21.15 -29.20 45.58
C THR A 644 -20.68 -27.91 46.22
N VAL A 645 -19.78 -28.04 47.19
CA VAL A 645 -18.99 -26.92 47.68
C VAL A 645 -17.73 -26.91 46.84
N VAL A 646 -17.55 -25.87 46.02
CA VAL A 646 -16.34 -25.72 45.21
C VAL A 646 -15.18 -25.52 46.16
N LYS A 647 -14.19 -26.42 46.09
CA LYS A 647 -13.09 -26.44 47.04
C LYS A 647 -12.15 -25.26 46.81
N GLU A 648 -11.83 -25.00 45.54
CA GLU A 648 -10.95 -23.91 45.13
C GLU A 648 -11.72 -22.58 45.02
N PRO A 649 -11.13 -21.44 45.41
CA PRO A 649 -11.73 -20.13 45.20
C PRO A 649 -11.93 -19.86 43.72
N VAL A 650 -13.11 -19.38 43.35
CA VAL A 650 -13.40 -19.02 41.95
C VAL A 650 -13.01 -17.58 41.70
N TRP A 651 -12.26 -17.34 40.62
CA TRP A 651 -11.79 -16.03 40.17
C TRP A 651 -12.48 -15.67 38.85
N PRO A 652 -13.58 -14.91 38.90
CA PRO A 652 -14.25 -14.47 37.70
C PRO A 652 -13.56 -13.20 37.16
N GLU A 653 -12.64 -13.35 36.21
CA GLU A 653 -11.83 -12.24 35.66
C GLU A 653 -12.70 -11.10 35.11
N ASN A 654 -13.82 -11.44 34.47
CA ASN A 654 -14.74 -10.47 33.89
C ASN A 654 -15.88 -10.06 34.85
N GLY A 655 -15.84 -10.48 36.12
CA GLY A 655 -16.92 -10.23 37.06
C GLY A 655 -18.23 -10.95 36.71
N THR A 656 -18.18 -12.01 35.89
CA THR A 656 -19.34 -12.84 35.58
C THR A 656 -19.05 -14.33 35.66
N LEU A 657 -20.08 -15.11 35.99
CA LEU A 657 -20.12 -16.55 35.74
C LEU A 657 -21.23 -16.82 34.73
N GLU A 658 -20.90 -17.54 33.66
CA GLU A 658 -21.78 -17.73 32.52
C GLU A 658 -22.00 -19.20 32.20
N ALA A 659 -23.25 -19.57 31.92
CA ALA A 659 -23.58 -20.86 31.33
C ALA A 659 -24.11 -20.61 29.92
N TYR A 660 -23.62 -21.40 28.96
CA TYR A 660 -23.99 -21.32 27.56
C TYR A 660 -24.30 -22.72 27.02
N GLU A 661 -25.49 -22.87 26.45
CA GLU A 661 -25.92 -24.08 25.76
C GLU A 661 -26.11 -23.77 24.28
N GLU A 662 -25.38 -24.45 23.40
CA GLU A 662 -25.45 -24.23 21.95
C GLU A 662 -26.83 -24.67 21.41
N THR A 663 -27.54 -23.77 20.70
CA THR A 663 -28.81 -24.12 20.04
C THR A 663 -28.78 -23.84 18.53
N ALA A 664 -29.40 -24.72 17.75
CA ALA A 664 -29.50 -24.56 16.30
C ALA A 664 -30.32 -23.30 15.95
N GLY A 665 -29.64 -22.22 15.58
CA GLY A 665 -30.26 -20.99 15.07
C GLY A 665 -30.33 -19.81 16.03
N SER A 666 -29.69 -19.85 17.20
CA SER A 666 -29.52 -18.67 18.05
C SER A 666 -28.20 -17.95 17.73
N ASP A 667 -28.26 -16.66 17.36
CA ASP A 667 -27.06 -15.81 17.32
C ASP A 667 -26.48 -15.70 18.75
N PRO A 668 -25.18 -15.97 18.98
CA PRO A 668 -24.54 -15.81 20.30
C PRO A 668 -24.71 -14.42 20.92
N LEU A 669 -25.00 -13.40 20.10
CA LEU A 669 -25.23 -12.01 20.49
C LEU A 669 -26.72 -11.65 20.65
N GLU A 670 -27.65 -12.53 20.26
CA GLU A 670 -29.09 -12.30 20.47
C GLU A 670 -29.48 -12.51 21.94
N GLY A 671 -30.40 -11.68 22.45
CA GLY A 671 -31.00 -11.81 23.78
C GLY A 671 -30.42 -10.91 24.88
N ARG A 672 -29.34 -10.15 24.61
CA ARG A 672 -28.72 -9.14 25.50
C ARG A 672 -28.84 -9.44 27.02
N PRO A 673 -28.33 -10.59 27.51
CA PRO A 673 -28.45 -10.98 28.91
C PRO A 673 -27.82 -9.96 29.87
N TYR A 674 -26.80 -9.20 29.44
CA TYR A 674 -26.21 -8.13 30.24
C TYR A 674 -27.15 -6.94 30.49
N GLU A 675 -28.02 -6.58 29.54
CA GLU A 675 -29.04 -5.53 29.79
C GLU A 675 -30.06 -5.99 30.82
N LEU A 676 -30.42 -7.28 30.80
CA LEU A 676 -31.26 -7.88 31.83
C LEU A 676 -30.52 -7.96 33.16
N LEU A 677 -29.21 -8.22 33.14
CA LEU A 677 -28.36 -8.28 34.33
C LEU A 677 -28.27 -6.91 35.00
N GLU A 678 -28.10 -5.82 34.26
CA GLU A 678 -28.13 -4.45 34.79
C GLU A 678 -29.46 -4.14 35.49
N ARG A 679 -30.59 -4.64 34.95
CA ARG A 679 -31.93 -4.44 35.54
C ARG A 679 -32.17 -5.32 36.76
N ASN A 680 -31.73 -6.58 36.71
CA ASN A 680 -31.99 -7.58 37.74
C ASN A 680 -30.98 -7.51 38.89
N GLY A 681 -29.76 -7.05 38.60
CA GLY A 681 -28.67 -6.71 39.51
C GLY A 681 -27.83 -7.86 40.07
N LEU A 682 -28.14 -9.13 39.78
CA LEU A 682 -27.33 -10.27 40.26
C LEU A 682 -27.32 -11.46 39.30
N VAL A 683 -28.45 -11.79 38.69
CA VAL A 683 -28.54 -12.89 37.74
C VAL A 683 -29.55 -12.55 36.65
N ALA A 684 -29.22 -12.94 35.43
CA ALA A 684 -30.07 -12.80 34.27
C ALA A 684 -30.00 -14.06 33.41
N ALA A 685 -31.11 -14.35 32.74
CA ALA A 685 -31.26 -15.56 31.95
C ALA A 685 -32.06 -15.25 30.69
N VAL A 686 -31.62 -15.85 29.60
CA VAL A 686 -32.39 -16.05 28.37
C VAL A 686 -32.34 -17.55 28.03
N PRO A 687 -33.19 -18.07 27.14
CA PRO A 687 -33.11 -19.49 26.76
C PRO A 687 -31.70 -19.87 26.31
N GLY A 688 -31.10 -20.88 26.95
CA GLY A 688 -29.74 -21.35 26.65
C GLY A 688 -28.58 -20.48 27.15
N ARG A 689 -28.84 -19.34 27.82
CA ARG A 689 -27.76 -18.52 28.42
C ARG A 689 -28.12 -17.94 29.78
N LEU A 690 -27.23 -18.14 30.74
CA LEU A 690 -27.36 -17.67 32.12
C LEU A 690 -26.12 -16.86 32.49
N VAL A 691 -26.30 -15.69 33.07
CA VAL A 691 -25.20 -14.81 33.51
C VAL A 691 -25.42 -14.43 34.97
N ILE A 692 -24.40 -14.59 35.79
CA ILE A 692 -24.39 -14.22 37.22
C ILE A 692 -23.34 -13.12 37.42
N ASP A 693 -23.75 -11.98 37.96
CA ASP A 693 -22.89 -10.85 38.33
C ASP A 693 -22.14 -11.16 39.63
N VAL A 694 -20.83 -11.01 39.58
CA VAL A 694 -19.88 -11.25 40.67
C VAL A 694 -18.80 -10.16 40.62
N HIS A 695 -18.01 -9.98 41.67
CA HIS A 695 -17.00 -8.91 41.65
C HIS A 695 -15.66 -9.46 41.18
N ALA A 696 -15.09 -8.88 40.13
CA ALA A 696 -13.84 -9.35 39.54
C ALA A 696 -12.67 -9.32 40.54
N ASP A 697 -12.58 -8.28 41.37
CA ASP A 697 -11.46 -8.12 42.32
C ASP A 697 -11.56 -8.98 43.60
N ALA A 698 -12.57 -9.84 43.73
CA ALA A 698 -12.81 -10.60 44.96
C ALA A 698 -13.09 -12.09 44.68
N VAL A 699 -12.41 -12.97 45.40
CA VAL A 699 -12.65 -14.41 45.32
C VAL A 699 -14.08 -14.77 45.67
N ALA A 700 -14.67 -15.64 44.85
CA ALA A 700 -15.98 -16.19 45.08
C ALA A 700 -15.90 -17.59 45.69
N CYS A 701 -16.42 -17.73 46.92
CA CYS A 701 -16.60 -19.00 47.60
C CYS A 701 -17.98 -19.54 47.21
N VAL A 702 -18.00 -20.48 46.26
CA VAL A 702 -19.23 -20.93 45.58
C VAL A 702 -19.75 -22.24 46.15
N THR A 703 -21.04 -22.28 46.45
CA THR A 703 -21.78 -23.52 46.70
C THR A 703 -22.89 -23.65 45.67
N THR A 704 -22.99 -24.80 45.04
CA THR A 704 -24.06 -25.13 44.10
C THR A 704 -24.99 -26.19 44.67
N GLU A 705 -26.29 -26.01 44.48
CA GLU A 705 -27.32 -26.93 44.99
C GLU A 705 -28.42 -27.15 43.95
N THR A 706 -28.74 -28.42 43.67
CA THR A 706 -29.84 -28.77 42.76
C THR A 706 -30.95 -29.47 43.54
N TYR A 707 -32.20 -29.09 43.30
CA TYR A 707 -33.36 -29.64 44.01
C TYR A 707 -34.39 -30.22 43.04
N THR A 708 -35.07 -31.29 43.47
CA THR A 708 -36.19 -31.88 42.74
C THR A 708 -37.50 -31.08 42.84
N ARG A 709 -37.56 -30.12 43.76
CA ARG A 709 -38.72 -29.24 44.02
C ARG A 709 -38.26 -27.89 44.57
N ARG A 710 -39.14 -26.89 44.52
CA ARG A 710 -38.85 -25.52 44.99
C ARG A 710 -38.37 -25.49 46.45
N PRO A 711 -37.13 -25.04 46.73
CA PRO A 711 -36.64 -24.88 48.09
C PRO A 711 -37.22 -23.62 48.76
N PRO A 712 -37.39 -23.62 50.10
CA PRO A 712 -37.79 -22.43 50.86
C PRO A 712 -36.88 -21.24 50.57
N VAL A 713 -37.41 -20.01 50.59
CA VAL A 713 -36.63 -18.80 50.35
C VAL A 713 -35.88 -18.39 51.63
N GLU A 714 -34.57 -18.17 51.52
CA GLU A 714 -33.70 -17.80 52.65
C GLU A 714 -33.00 -16.47 52.41
N THR A 715 -33.50 -15.38 53.00
CA THR A 715 -32.91 -14.03 52.83
C THR A 715 -32.04 -13.60 54.00
N ARG A 716 -32.13 -14.28 55.15
CA ARG A 716 -31.36 -13.95 56.35
C ARG A 716 -29.88 -14.28 56.15
N GLY A 717 -29.00 -13.32 56.45
CA GLY A 717 -27.56 -13.48 56.28
C GLY A 717 -27.05 -13.35 54.84
N TRP A 718 -27.90 -12.97 53.89
CA TRP A 718 -27.55 -12.71 52.49
C TRP A 718 -27.72 -11.22 52.17
N HIS A 719 -26.86 -10.65 51.33
CA HIS A 719 -26.96 -9.24 50.93
C HIS A 719 -27.84 -9.04 49.71
N HIS A 720 -27.81 -9.99 48.77
CA HIS A 720 -28.60 -9.95 47.54
C HIS A 720 -29.14 -11.36 47.26
N VAL A 721 -30.45 -11.48 46.98
CA VAL A 721 -31.08 -12.76 46.60
C VAL A 721 -32.03 -12.51 45.43
N VAL A 722 -31.74 -13.12 44.29
CA VAL A 722 -32.50 -12.97 43.04
C VAL A 722 -32.80 -14.35 42.46
N GLU A 723 -34.00 -14.51 41.94
CA GLU A 723 -34.47 -15.74 41.28
C GLU A 723 -34.98 -15.43 39.88
N VAL A 724 -34.50 -16.15 38.87
CA VAL A 724 -34.89 -15.98 37.46
C VAL A 724 -35.40 -17.30 36.87
N GLY A 725 -36.21 -17.20 35.83
CA GLY A 725 -36.55 -18.33 34.97
C GLY A 725 -35.41 -18.59 33.98
N TYR A 726 -35.02 -19.85 33.81
CA TYR A 726 -34.02 -20.27 32.84
C TYR A 726 -34.54 -21.48 32.07
N ARG A 727 -34.48 -21.44 30.74
CA ARG A 727 -34.82 -22.59 29.91
C ARG A 727 -33.53 -23.24 29.43
N SER A 728 -33.31 -24.48 29.85
CA SER A 728 -32.18 -25.31 29.44
C SER A 728 -32.55 -26.14 28.20
N PRO A 729 -32.03 -25.81 27.01
CA PRO A 729 -32.35 -26.54 25.78
C PRO A 729 -31.67 -27.92 25.70
N GLY A 730 -30.38 -28.00 26.05
CA GLY A 730 -29.55 -29.20 26.01
C GLY A 730 -29.63 -30.03 27.30
N GLY A 731 -30.05 -29.41 28.40
CA GLY A 731 -30.05 -30.06 29.70
C GLY A 731 -28.68 -30.00 30.37
N GLU A 732 -27.88 -28.98 30.07
CA GLU A 732 -26.56 -28.74 30.66
C GLU A 732 -26.48 -27.31 31.20
N ILE A 733 -26.40 -27.13 32.51
CA ILE A 733 -26.30 -25.82 33.15
C ILE A 733 -24.93 -25.74 33.83
N VAL A 734 -23.90 -25.58 33.02
CA VAL A 734 -22.50 -25.52 33.44
C VAL A 734 -22.04 -24.07 33.43
N LEU A 735 -21.76 -23.51 34.60
CA LEU A 735 -21.27 -22.14 34.76
C LEU A 735 -19.74 -22.13 34.70
N SER A 736 -19.16 -21.22 33.93
CA SER A 736 -17.71 -20.98 33.86
C SER A 736 -17.39 -19.50 33.73
N ASP A 737 -16.12 -19.15 33.93
CA ASP A 737 -15.60 -17.84 33.53
C ASP A 737 -15.54 -17.77 31.99
N PRO A 738 -16.13 -16.74 31.34
CA PRO A 738 -16.04 -16.56 29.89
C PRO A 738 -14.60 -16.36 29.37
N MET A 739 -13.65 -15.95 30.21
CA MET A 739 -12.23 -15.78 29.84
C MET A 739 -11.41 -17.07 29.99
N GLY A 740 -12.05 -18.16 30.45
CA GLY A 740 -11.37 -19.41 30.83
C GLY A 740 -11.10 -19.46 32.33
N GLY A 741 -11.13 -20.65 32.92
CA GLY A 741 -10.93 -20.82 34.37
C GLY A 741 -11.73 -21.96 34.97
N SER A 742 -12.11 -21.82 36.25
CA SER A 742 -12.83 -22.85 37.00
C SER A 742 -14.24 -23.07 36.47
N THR A 743 -14.53 -24.29 36.06
CA THR A 743 -15.87 -24.73 35.65
C THR A 743 -16.64 -25.25 36.85
N LEU A 744 -17.87 -24.79 37.03
CA LEU A 744 -18.77 -25.27 38.09
C LEU A 744 -19.47 -26.57 37.67
N PRO A 745 -19.89 -27.41 38.64
CA PRO A 745 -20.67 -28.60 38.33
C PRO A 745 -22.01 -28.26 37.66
N ASP A 746 -22.45 -29.16 36.77
CA ASP A 746 -23.73 -29.06 36.10
C ASP A 746 -24.92 -28.97 37.10
N LEU A 747 -25.74 -27.94 36.91
CA LEU A 747 -26.95 -27.67 37.72
C LEU A 747 -28.23 -28.25 37.11
N ALA A 748 -28.16 -28.84 35.91
CA ALA A 748 -29.30 -29.51 35.33
C ALA A 748 -29.66 -30.75 36.16
N LEU A 749 -30.95 -30.91 36.44
CA LEU A 749 -31.42 -32.03 37.26
C LEU A 749 -31.31 -33.33 36.44
N ARG A 750 -30.17 -34.01 36.56
CA ARG A 750 -29.84 -35.28 35.86
C ARG A 750 -29.87 -35.13 34.34
N GLY A 751 -29.26 -34.07 33.81
CA GLY A 751 -29.18 -33.82 32.37
C GLY A 751 -30.52 -33.49 31.71
N ARG A 752 -31.51 -33.05 32.51
CA ARG A 752 -32.87 -32.81 32.01
C ARG A 752 -32.96 -31.45 31.33
N SER A 753 -33.42 -31.41 30.08
CA SER A 753 -33.83 -30.18 29.42
C SER A 753 -35.20 -29.67 29.90
N GLY A 754 -35.43 -28.36 29.76
CA GLY A 754 -36.70 -27.70 30.07
C GLY A 754 -36.57 -26.47 30.97
N ASP A 755 -37.69 -26.09 31.61
CA ASP A 755 -37.76 -24.88 32.42
C ASP A 755 -37.26 -25.11 33.86
N TYR A 756 -36.32 -24.27 34.27
CA TYR A 756 -35.71 -24.20 35.59
C TYR A 756 -35.93 -22.83 36.23
N ARG A 757 -35.83 -22.81 37.56
CA ARG A 757 -35.68 -21.59 38.35
C ARG A 757 -34.28 -21.59 38.93
N ILE A 758 -33.52 -20.54 38.61
CA ILE A 758 -32.18 -20.32 39.14
C ILE A 758 -32.27 -19.24 40.21
N ARG A 759 -31.88 -19.58 41.44
CA ARG A 759 -31.83 -18.64 42.56
C ARG A 759 -30.39 -18.44 43.00
N VAL A 760 -29.92 -17.21 42.95
CA VAL A 760 -28.57 -16.83 43.36
C VAL A 760 -28.66 -16.03 44.65
N HIS A 761 -27.88 -16.44 45.64
CA HIS A 761 -27.66 -15.70 46.86
C HIS A 761 -26.22 -15.20 46.91
N HIS A 762 -26.05 -13.91 47.18
CA HIS A 762 -24.76 -13.26 47.29
C HIS A 762 -24.61 -12.56 48.64
N ALA A 763 -23.43 -12.70 49.25
CA ALA A 763 -23.03 -11.97 50.45
C ALA A 763 -21.53 -11.68 50.43
N TRP A 764 -21.13 -10.63 51.15
CA TRP A 764 -19.73 -10.32 51.43
C TRP A 764 -19.33 -10.97 52.73
N LEU A 765 -18.18 -11.64 52.75
CA LEU A 765 -17.55 -12.15 53.96
C LEU A 765 -16.74 -11.03 54.63
N PRO A 766 -16.53 -11.10 55.96
CA PRO A 766 -15.68 -10.13 56.66
C PRO A 766 -14.24 -10.08 56.14
N SER A 767 -13.75 -11.17 55.56
CA SER A 767 -12.44 -11.28 54.92
C SER A 767 -12.32 -10.53 53.60
N GLY A 768 -13.41 -9.96 53.07
CA GLY A 768 -13.45 -9.33 51.75
C GLY A 768 -13.77 -10.29 50.60
N ALA A 769 -13.79 -11.60 50.84
CA ALA A 769 -14.25 -12.59 49.89
C ALA A 769 -15.78 -12.51 49.65
N GLN A 770 -16.25 -13.02 48.52
CA GLN A 770 -17.66 -13.17 48.21
C GLN A 770 -18.14 -14.57 48.54
N ARG A 771 -19.36 -14.69 49.03
CA ARG A 771 -20.04 -15.97 49.21
C ARG A 771 -21.20 -16.06 48.23
N LEU A 772 -21.18 -17.09 47.40
CA LEU A 772 -22.23 -17.38 46.43
C LEU A 772 -22.90 -18.71 46.74
N LEU A 773 -24.22 -18.72 46.68
CA LEU A 773 -25.02 -19.93 46.71
C LEU A 773 -25.97 -19.93 45.51
N ILE A 774 -25.77 -20.88 44.61
CA ILE A 774 -26.49 -20.99 43.34
C ILE A 774 -27.38 -22.22 43.43
N MET A 775 -28.69 -22.01 43.38
CA MET A 775 -29.67 -23.07 43.45
C MET A 775 -30.39 -23.24 42.12
N ALA A 776 -30.54 -24.48 41.66
CA ALA A 776 -31.36 -24.83 40.51
C ALA A 776 -32.48 -25.81 40.88
N TYR A 777 -33.68 -25.60 40.36
CA TYR A 777 -34.80 -26.52 40.54
C TYR A 777 -35.83 -26.40 39.41
N PRO A 778 -36.60 -27.46 39.10
CA PRO A 778 -37.63 -27.40 38.07
C PRO A 778 -38.72 -26.37 38.42
N GLY A 779 -39.08 -25.53 37.46
CA GLY A 779 -40.16 -24.56 37.63
C GLY A 779 -40.39 -23.74 36.37
N ARG A 780 -41.66 -23.47 36.05
CA ARG A 780 -42.06 -22.67 34.88
C ARG A 780 -42.08 -21.18 35.20
N GLY A 781 -41.96 -20.36 34.17
CA GLY A 781 -42.15 -18.91 34.21
C GLY A 781 -40.84 -18.14 34.10
N ASP A 782 -40.88 -17.06 33.32
CA ASP A 782 -39.71 -16.22 32.98
C ASP A 782 -39.58 -15.01 33.93
N ASP A 783 -40.43 -14.95 34.96
CA ASP A 783 -40.48 -13.82 35.89
C ASP A 783 -39.21 -13.72 36.75
N VAL A 784 -38.70 -12.50 36.88
CA VAL A 784 -37.63 -12.17 37.82
C VAL A 784 -38.21 -11.86 39.19
N VAL A 785 -37.75 -12.56 40.22
CA VAL A 785 -38.18 -12.34 41.60
C VAL A 785 -36.98 -11.91 42.45
N ILE A 786 -36.99 -10.66 42.88
CA ILE A 786 -35.98 -10.11 43.79
C ILE A 786 -36.45 -10.30 45.22
N HIS A 787 -35.91 -11.31 45.91
CA HIS A 787 -36.27 -11.63 47.30
C HIS A 787 -35.59 -10.67 48.30
N ARG A 788 -34.43 -10.11 47.93
CA ARG A 788 -33.73 -9.09 48.71
C ARG A 788 -32.84 -8.26 47.80
N LYS A 789 -33.06 -6.95 47.70
CA LYS A 789 -32.25 -6.02 46.88
C LYS A 789 -30.85 -5.81 47.47
N ARG A 790 -29.89 -5.51 46.59
CA ARG A 790 -28.54 -5.06 46.96
C ARG A 790 -28.63 -3.88 47.91
N ILE A 791 -27.93 -3.96 49.03
CA ILE A 791 -27.71 -2.82 49.92
C ILE A 791 -26.60 -1.99 49.25
N ALA A 792 -26.93 -0.81 48.73
CA ALA A 792 -25.92 0.14 48.28
C ALA A 792 -25.01 0.45 49.47
N ARG A 793 -23.71 0.20 49.31
CA ARG A 793 -22.69 0.61 50.29
C ARG A 793 -22.24 2.02 49.96
#